data_AF-A0A1V3G9E1-F1
#
_entry.id   AF-A0A1V3G9E1-F1
#
_cell.length_a   1.000
_cell.length_b   1.000
_cell.length_c   1.000
_cell.angle_alpha   90.00
_cell.angle_beta   90.00
_cell.angle_gamma   90.00
#
_symmetry.space_group_name_H-M   'P 1'
#
loop_
_entity.id
_entity.type
_entity.pdbx_description
1 polymer ?
#
loop_
_entity_poly.entity_id
_entity_poly.type
_entity_poly.pdbx_seq_one_letter_code
_entity_poly.pdbx_strand_id
1 'polypeptide(L)'
;MSINKKTITFSAVSSVLLLSQLYPISNLPVNALTSNELAKEHNHENFDIRKNLSAVLPDRSQIEAANSFIQETGTGTKISWNSTFGTPSFISKNKGYLTPPSSYNSETIARNWLKENLQMFGLSSNQADSLSVIKNHSIPGSGLQTVVFQQTFSGIESANGGRIIISVNKDGRILSVASNASKASEMEEAHKLSSKDALLSVVYEHLPDLNYSPVLKGSNKGWEEYAGGDTLPTDQRVKKSAFVTSDGVRPAYRVLFIEKLNKGKEVVVDGVTGKTLFERSLVQNLDPEGLIFENYPGSPTGGGTQVVKSLKGDPEASPQGWLLPANDAGVTTLGNNADTYANWSNFLVPEGAGLVRPVNPLGQFKYPFKNAWNKTEGQTAPPSYAEDVHSAATNLFYHHNLFHDYFYNLGWTEAAGNLQAVNFGKGGMEGDPILGLVQAGAASGGEPTYTGRDNAYMLTLPDGIPAWSGMFLWEPIKGAFEGEYTDGDFDAGIIYHEYSHALSNRYVAGGESLNSHQAGSMGEAWGDWFGMHYLVKNGLQKEPVVGAYVTGNQERGIRSWALDDAPLQFGDIGFDIVGPEVHADGEIWAAILWHVRESLIAALGKEEGESVAEHIVMDAMPISAPDPSMDDMRTAILAADQDRYGGDHYDLLWKAFAQRGLGASAKSLSGDDSDPVPAYDHPVSGQNGMLAGKIINSSTKKPVKDAKIIIGQYEARTSPVALSSDTGGFSMPIVSGTYDITIQARGFGSTTFKNVAITAGEIESLDVNLSPNLASAANGAEVVSVSDETETHPVKNALDDTEATVYTSQTKEEGFTGSEFVIDLAGDKPATVSSVQVSAFKDIAKARFSALKDFTVQTSFDGENWTAVKDGTFNAGKPRPATPDLHYKTFDLAEPVKANFIKFIAKNAQDNSLGHVQVAEVQVFAERSSKVEALPPVITEPFKSEGMIQAGNPATGIGSLADLDATGSVTQNEFVSTQNPEPASQGVDGYVVSLPEQYRDGLHNVSVTGPADGAHDLDVYFYDSSFNLIGSIATAGANESGVVPGGTSYIYVGLYSGANVPFTVDVKSPFAN
;
A
#
# COMPACT_ATOMS: atom_id res chain seq x y z
N MET A 1 -48.58 -9.81 -9.52
CA MET A 1 -50.06 -9.74 -9.49
C MET A 1 -50.61 -10.63 -10.62
N SER A 2 -51.63 -11.48 -10.39
CA SER A 2 -52.36 -12.34 -11.37
C SER A 2 -51.53 -13.23 -12.35
N ILE A 3 -51.29 -14.53 -12.13
CA ILE A 3 -52.20 -15.72 -12.13
C ILE A 3 -52.58 -16.27 -13.53
N ASN A 4 -51.99 -17.43 -13.88
CA ASN A 4 -52.65 -18.67 -14.39
C ASN A 4 -51.53 -19.69 -14.75
N LYS A 5 -51.19 -20.79 -14.04
CA LYS A 5 -51.83 -21.73 -13.08
C LYS A 5 -52.44 -23.00 -13.73
N LYS A 6 -52.09 -24.18 -13.18
CA LYS A 6 -52.45 -25.59 -13.51
C LYS A 6 -51.55 -26.27 -14.55
N THR A 7 -50.63 -27.20 -14.24
CA THR A 7 -50.38 -28.09 -13.07
C THR A 7 -51.27 -29.34 -12.96
N ILE A 8 -50.62 -30.52 -12.87
CA ILE A 8 -50.84 -31.70 -11.96
C ILE A 8 -50.11 -32.91 -12.61
N THR A 9 -48.83 -33.20 -12.30
CA THR A 9 -48.25 -33.94 -11.13
C THR A 9 -48.65 -35.42 -11.02
N PHE A 10 -47.66 -36.33 -10.98
CA PHE A 10 -47.30 -37.08 -9.76
C PHE A 10 -45.88 -37.67 -9.82
N SER A 11 -45.41 -38.18 -8.68
CA SER A 11 -44.01 -38.21 -8.27
C SER A 11 -43.21 -39.50 -8.53
N ALA A 12 -41.90 -39.30 -8.61
CA ALA A 12 -40.74 -40.07 -8.11
C ALA A 12 -40.85 -41.48 -7.48
N VAL A 13 -39.65 -42.09 -7.40
CA VAL A 13 -39.17 -43.19 -6.53
C VAL A 13 -39.01 -44.57 -7.20
N SER A 14 -37.80 -44.73 -7.74
CA SER A 14 -36.85 -45.84 -7.51
C SER A 14 -37.25 -47.33 -7.62
N SER A 15 -36.34 -48.05 -8.29
CA SER A 15 -35.77 -49.34 -7.86
C SER A 15 -36.41 -50.67 -8.30
N VAL A 16 -35.55 -51.45 -9.00
CA VAL A 16 -35.09 -52.81 -8.60
C VAL A 16 -35.65 -54.08 -9.31
N LEU A 17 -34.73 -54.67 -10.09
CA LEU A 17 -34.38 -56.10 -10.27
C LEU A 17 -35.15 -57.10 -11.17
N LEU A 18 -34.30 -58.03 -11.65
CA LEU A 18 -34.50 -59.36 -12.27
C LEU A 18 -34.92 -59.38 -13.76
N LEU A 19 -34.05 -59.82 -14.71
CA LEU A 19 -33.52 -61.19 -14.98
C LEU A 19 -34.60 -62.10 -15.61
N SER A 20 -34.36 -63.00 -16.58
CA SER A 20 -33.18 -63.37 -17.39
C SER A 20 -33.66 -64.26 -18.59
N GLN A 21 -32.89 -64.94 -19.46
CA GLN A 21 -31.44 -65.17 -19.65
C GLN A 21 -31.18 -65.73 -21.08
N LEU A 22 -29.97 -65.53 -21.65
CA LEU A 22 -29.10 -66.59 -22.22
C LEU A 22 -27.75 -65.96 -22.65
N TYR A 23 -26.64 -66.61 -22.27
CA TYR A 23 -25.24 -66.14 -22.30
C TYR A 23 -24.44 -66.77 -23.49
N PRO A 24 -23.12 -66.51 -23.73
CA PRO A 24 -22.15 -65.64 -22.99
C PRO A 24 -21.17 -64.74 -23.83
N ILE A 25 -20.68 -63.64 -23.22
CA ILE A 25 -19.25 -63.11 -23.19
C ILE A 25 -18.61 -62.70 -24.56
N SER A 26 -17.91 -61.55 -24.77
CA SER A 26 -17.22 -60.57 -23.88
C SER A 26 -17.09 -59.14 -24.45
N ASN A 27 -17.15 -58.15 -23.55
CA ASN A 27 -16.41 -56.86 -23.49
C ASN A 27 -16.49 -55.79 -24.61
N LEU A 28 -17.15 -54.68 -24.25
CA LEU A 28 -16.95 -53.29 -24.72
C LEU A 28 -15.60 -52.71 -24.19
N PRO A 29 -15.15 -51.48 -24.57
CA PRO A 29 -15.65 -50.57 -25.61
C PRO A 29 -14.59 -50.14 -26.66
N VAL A 30 -15.05 -49.64 -27.81
CA VAL A 30 -14.33 -48.58 -28.54
C VAL A 30 -14.89 -47.26 -28.02
N ASN A 31 -14.04 -46.30 -27.63
CA ASN A 31 -14.50 -45.00 -27.12
C ASN A 31 -15.30 -44.25 -28.20
N ALA A 32 -16.63 -44.22 -28.04
CA ALA A 32 -17.51 -43.40 -28.85
C ALA A 32 -17.40 -41.94 -28.37
N LEU A 33 -16.88 -41.08 -29.24
CA LEU A 33 -16.86 -39.64 -29.02
C LEU A 33 -18.29 -39.09 -29.10
N THR A 34 -18.74 -38.39 -28.06
CA THR A 34 -20.01 -37.65 -28.04
C THR A 34 -19.80 -36.19 -28.44
N SER A 35 -20.75 -35.61 -29.18
CA SER A 35 -20.55 -34.44 -30.02
C SER A 35 -20.79 -33.06 -29.36
N ASN A 36 -20.61 -32.92 -28.05
CA ASN A 36 -21.10 -31.76 -27.29
C ASN A 36 -20.02 -30.97 -26.51
N GLU A 37 -18.97 -30.47 -27.18
CA GLU A 37 -17.99 -29.51 -26.60
C GLU A 37 -17.48 -28.47 -27.63
N LEU A 38 -18.35 -27.91 -28.49
CA LEU A 38 -17.96 -26.87 -29.46
C LEU A 38 -19.01 -25.75 -29.60
N ALA A 39 -18.91 -24.73 -28.74
CA ALA A 39 -19.31 -23.34 -28.98
C ALA A 39 -18.76 -22.43 -27.86
N LYS A 40 -18.34 -21.20 -28.20
CA LYS A 40 -17.46 -20.28 -27.43
C LYS A 40 -15.97 -20.74 -27.48
N GLU A 41 -14.97 -19.87 -27.65
CA GLU A 41 -14.93 -18.40 -27.51
C GLU A 41 -13.98 -17.72 -28.54
N HIS A 42 -13.52 -16.49 -28.25
CA HIS A 42 -13.09 -15.45 -29.21
C HIS A 42 -11.66 -15.52 -29.80
N ASN A 43 -11.50 -14.72 -30.87
CA ASN A 43 -10.31 -13.96 -31.34
C ASN A 43 -8.98 -14.69 -31.69
N HIS A 44 -8.23 -14.03 -32.59
CA HIS A 44 -7.10 -14.56 -33.35
C HIS A 44 -5.84 -14.88 -32.51
N GLU A 45 -5.64 -16.13 -32.10
CA GLU A 45 -4.29 -16.69 -31.87
C GLU A 45 -4.08 -18.14 -32.38
N ASN A 46 -5.08 -18.80 -32.98
CA ASN A 46 -4.99 -20.22 -33.33
C ASN A 46 -5.84 -20.63 -34.56
N PHE A 47 -5.64 -19.96 -35.69
CA PHE A 47 -6.36 -20.20 -36.94
C PHE A 47 -5.98 -21.56 -37.57
N ASP A 48 -6.93 -22.49 -37.66
CA ASP A 48 -6.84 -23.73 -38.44
C ASP A 48 -8.24 -24.09 -38.93
N ILE A 49 -8.49 -24.03 -40.23
CA ILE A 49 -9.83 -24.27 -40.78
C ILE A 49 -10.37 -25.68 -40.45
N ARG A 50 -9.49 -26.63 -40.11
CA ARG A 50 -9.86 -28.01 -39.81
C ARG A 50 -10.52 -28.18 -38.44
N LYS A 51 -10.34 -27.23 -37.52
CA LYS A 51 -11.03 -27.21 -36.22
C LYS A 51 -12.54 -27.02 -36.36
N ASN A 52 -12.98 -26.41 -37.46
CA ASN A 52 -14.39 -26.14 -37.77
C ASN A 52 -15.06 -27.25 -38.61
N LEU A 53 -14.35 -28.36 -38.88
CA LEU A 53 -14.86 -29.48 -39.69
C LEU A 53 -15.42 -30.58 -38.78
N SER A 54 -16.49 -31.24 -39.24
CA SER A 54 -17.09 -32.36 -38.51
C SER A 54 -16.14 -33.56 -38.42
N ALA A 55 -16.17 -34.27 -37.29
CA ALA A 55 -15.31 -35.42 -37.07
C ALA A 55 -15.57 -36.55 -38.09
N VAL A 56 -14.51 -36.98 -38.77
CA VAL A 56 -14.51 -38.11 -39.70
C VAL A 56 -14.28 -39.40 -38.92
N LEU A 57 -15.30 -40.26 -38.88
CA LEU A 57 -15.18 -41.60 -38.33
C LEU A 57 -14.53 -42.56 -39.33
N PRO A 58 -13.78 -43.59 -38.87
CA PRO A 58 -13.33 -44.66 -39.74
C PRO A 58 -14.50 -45.45 -40.32
N ASP A 59 -14.37 -45.90 -41.57
CA ASP A 59 -15.39 -46.73 -42.19
C ASP A 59 -15.37 -48.17 -41.65
N ARG A 60 -16.42 -48.92 -41.98
CA ARG A 60 -16.60 -50.31 -41.52
C ARG A 60 -15.42 -51.22 -41.90
N SER A 61 -14.82 -51.03 -43.06
CA SER A 61 -13.70 -51.85 -43.55
C SER A 61 -12.39 -51.52 -42.81
N GLN A 62 -12.19 -50.25 -42.44
CA GLN A 62 -11.09 -49.83 -41.57
C GLN A 62 -11.23 -50.42 -40.15
N ILE A 63 -12.46 -50.44 -39.61
CA ILE A 63 -12.78 -51.04 -38.30
C ILE A 63 -12.59 -52.57 -38.33
N GLU A 64 -13.04 -53.24 -39.38
CA GLU A 64 -12.86 -54.70 -39.55
C GLU A 64 -11.36 -55.05 -39.65
N ALA A 65 -10.57 -54.31 -40.46
CA ALA A 65 -9.11 -54.49 -40.55
C ALA A 65 -8.40 -54.22 -39.21
N ALA A 66 -8.81 -53.18 -38.47
CA ALA A 66 -8.27 -52.85 -37.15
C ALA A 66 -8.55 -53.96 -36.12
N ASN A 67 -9.73 -54.55 -36.14
CA ASN A 67 -10.09 -55.67 -35.27
C ASN A 67 -9.27 -56.92 -35.60
N SER A 68 -9.07 -57.26 -36.89
CA SER A 68 -8.18 -58.35 -37.30
C SER A 68 -6.74 -58.12 -36.82
N PHE A 69 -6.18 -56.92 -37.03
CA PHE A 69 -4.84 -56.58 -36.56
C PHE A 69 -4.68 -56.71 -35.03
N ILE A 70 -5.69 -56.29 -34.25
CA ILE A 70 -5.70 -56.47 -32.79
C ILE A 70 -5.76 -57.95 -32.40
N GLN A 71 -6.52 -58.78 -33.11
CA GLN A 71 -6.58 -60.22 -32.86
C GLN A 71 -5.25 -60.92 -33.17
N GLU A 72 -4.62 -60.62 -34.30
CA GLU A 72 -3.33 -61.18 -34.72
C GLU A 72 -2.17 -60.71 -33.80
N THR A 73 -2.15 -59.43 -33.44
CA THR A 73 -1.11 -58.87 -32.56
C THR A 73 -1.31 -59.31 -31.10
N GLY A 74 -2.56 -59.56 -30.69
CA GLY A 74 -2.92 -60.06 -29.36
C GLY A 74 -3.20 -58.97 -28.32
N THR A 75 -3.50 -59.41 -27.10
CA THR A 75 -4.03 -58.56 -26.02
C THR A 75 -3.11 -57.39 -25.64
N GLY A 76 -3.73 -56.23 -25.37
CA GLY A 76 -3.04 -54.99 -25.02
C GLY A 76 -2.61 -54.14 -26.22
N THR A 77 -2.90 -54.57 -27.45
CA THR A 77 -2.80 -53.72 -28.65
C THR A 77 -3.89 -52.65 -28.63
N LYS A 78 -3.55 -51.40 -28.94
CA LYS A 78 -4.43 -50.23 -28.94
C LYS A 78 -4.29 -49.48 -30.25
N ILE A 79 -5.43 -49.07 -30.81
CA ILE A 79 -5.53 -48.17 -31.97
C ILE A 79 -6.36 -46.96 -31.54
N SER A 80 -5.72 -45.79 -31.53
CA SER A 80 -6.40 -44.49 -31.47
C SER A 80 -6.68 -44.02 -32.89
N TRP A 81 -7.78 -43.29 -33.08
CA TRP A 81 -8.17 -42.74 -34.38
C TRP A 81 -7.94 -41.23 -34.46
N ASN A 82 -7.73 -40.71 -35.66
CA ASN A 82 -7.63 -39.30 -35.99
C ASN A 82 -9.02 -38.81 -36.42
N SER A 83 -9.64 -37.97 -35.61
CA SER A 83 -10.99 -37.43 -35.85
C SER A 83 -11.08 -36.47 -37.04
N THR A 84 -9.96 -35.97 -37.59
CA THR A 84 -9.96 -35.10 -38.78
C THR A 84 -10.02 -35.92 -40.08
N PHE A 85 -9.43 -37.12 -40.10
CA PHE A 85 -9.23 -37.90 -41.33
C PHE A 85 -9.85 -39.30 -41.33
N GLY A 86 -10.31 -39.82 -40.18
CA GLY A 86 -10.85 -41.18 -40.05
C GLY A 86 -9.79 -42.27 -40.14
N THR A 87 -8.52 -41.95 -39.95
CA THR A 87 -7.36 -42.88 -40.04
C THR A 87 -6.75 -43.12 -38.65
N PRO A 88 -5.92 -44.15 -38.43
CA PRO A 88 -5.27 -44.36 -37.13
C PRO A 88 -4.36 -43.19 -36.75
N SER A 89 -4.55 -42.60 -35.57
CA SER A 89 -3.66 -41.57 -35.02
C SER A 89 -2.47 -42.16 -34.29
N PHE A 90 -2.68 -43.26 -33.56
CA PHE A 90 -1.62 -43.96 -32.83
C PHE A 90 -1.92 -45.45 -32.70
N ILE A 91 -0.94 -46.29 -32.99
CA ILE A 91 -1.00 -47.75 -32.82
C ILE A 91 0.16 -48.17 -31.93
N SER A 92 -0.15 -48.90 -30.87
CA SER A 92 0.83 -49.33 -29.87
C SER A 92 0.38 -50.59 -29.15
N LYS A 93 1.26 -51.15 -28.34
CA LYS A 93 0.97 -52.31 -27.49
C LYS A 93 1.42 -52.01 -26.06
N ASN A 94 0.54 -52.22 -25.09
CA ASN A 94 0.83 -51.99 -23.66
C ASN A 94 2.11 -52.72 -23.18
N LYS A 95 2.43 -53.87 -23.79
CA LYS A 95 3.65 -54.64 -23.50
C LYS A 95 4.09 -55.42 -24.75
N GLY A 96 5.36 -55.26 -25.15
CA GLY A 96 5.93 -55.93 -26.31
C GLY A 96 5.90 -55.07 -27.58
N TYR A 97 5.80 -55.73 -28.73
CA TYR A 97 5.93 -55.11 -30.07
C TYR A 97 4.74 -55.46 -30.95
N LEU A 98 4.53 -54.66 -32.00
CA LEU A 98 3.52 -54.85 -33.04
C LEU A 98 3.90 -55.93 -34.06
N THR A 99 5.19 -56.27 -34.21
CA THR A 99 5.66 -57.29 -35.16
C THR A 99 6.66 -58.28 -34.53
N PRO A 100 6.83 -59.47 -35.12
CA PRO A 100 8.02 -60.31 -34.93
C PRO A 100 9.33 -59.61 -35.35
N PRO A 101 10.51 -60.16 -34.98
CA PRO A 101 11.82 -59.66 -35.46
C PRO A 101 11.93 -59.69 -36.98
N SER A 102 12.79 -58.83 -37.53
CA SER A 102 13.08 -58.78 -38.97
C SER A 102 14.55 -58.42 -39.21
N SER A 103 15.13 -58.92 -40.31
CA SER A 103 16.50 -58.61 -40.74
C SER A 103 16.59 -57.54 -41.82
N TYR A 104 15.45 -57.03 -42.30
CA TYR A 104 15.42 -55.90 -43.23
C TYR A 104 15.85 -54.59 -42.55
N ASN A 105 16.20 -53.57 -43.34
CA ASN A 105 16.46 -52.23 -42.78
C ASN A 105 15.17 -51.56 -42.29
N SER A 106 15.29 -50.52 -41.46
CA SER A 106 14.15 -49.84 -40.83
C SER A 106 13.10 -49.34 -41.81
N GLU A 107 13.51 -48.75 -42.95
CA GLU A 107 12.56 -48.26 -43.96
C GLU A 107 11.81 -49.41 -44.62
N THR A 108 12.51 -50.48 -45.03
CA THR A 108 11.87 -51.65 -45.65
C THR A 108 10.90 -52.33 -44.68
N ILE A 109 11.24 -52.44 -43.39
CA ILE A 109 10.32 -52.94 -42.35
C ILE A 109 9.08 -52.06 -42.27
N ALA A 110 9.27 -50.75 -42.15
CA ALA A 110 8.20 -49.78 -42.00
C ALA A 110 7.26 -49.75 -43.23
N ARG A 111 7.82 -49.76 -44.44
CA ARG A 111 7.05 -49.73 -45.69
C ARG A 111 6.31 -51.05 -45.94
N ASN A 112 6.93 -52.20 -45.65
CA ASN A 112 6.26 -53.50 -45.78
C ASN A 112 5.09 -53.63 -44.79
N TRP A 113 5.31 -53.29 -43.52
CA TRP A 113 4.24 -53.32 -42.53
C TRP A 113 3.09 -52.37 -42.91
N LEU A 114 3.39 -51.18 -43.42
CA LEU A 114 2.34 -50.27 -43.88
C LEU A 114 1.56 -50.86 -45.07
N LYS A 115 2.24 -51.55 -45.99
CA LYS A 115 1.60 -52.27 -47.13
C LYS A 115 0.70 -53.42 -46.69
N GLU A 116 1.06 -54.13 -45.64
CA GLU A 116 0.24 -55.19 -45.02
C GLU A 116 -1.00 -54.61 -44.32
N ASN A 117 -0.96 -53.34 -43.92
CA ASN A 117 -1.96 -52.70 -43.05
C ASN A 117 -2.71 -51.52 -43.72
N LEU A 118 -2.61 -51.37 -45.05
CA LEU A 118 -3.15 -50.23 -45.82
C LEU A 118 -4.63 -49.96 -45.57
N GLN A 119 -5.42 -51.02 -45.40
CA GLN A 119 -6.86 -50.92 -45.22
C GLN A 119 -7.24 -50.17 -43.93
N MET A 120 -6.44 -50.25 -42.85
CA MET A 120 -6.69 -49.43 -41.66
C MET A 120 -6.53 -47.92 -41.96
N PHE A 121 -5.55 -47.55 -42.77
CA PHE A 121 -5.24 -46.16 -43.12
C PHE A 121 -6.08 -45.61 -44.30
N GLY A 122 -6.91 -46.44 -44.94
CA GLY A 122 -7.67 -46.04 -46.13
C GLY A 122 -6.79 -45.69 -47.34
N LEU A 123 -5.61 -46.31 -47.46
CA LEU A 123 -4.64 -46.05 -48.52
C LEU A 123 -4.62 -47.17 -49.57
N SER A 124 -4.28 -46.83 -50.82
CA SER A 124 -3.92 -47.80 -51.86
C SER A 124 -2.41 -48.14 -51.82
N SER A 125 -2.02 -49.26 -52.45
CA SER A 125 -0.58 -49.58 -52.59
C SER A 125 0.19 -48.47 -53.29
N ASN A 126 -0.40 -47.83 -54.31
CA ASN A 126 0.24 -46.74 -55.04
C ASN A 126 0.49 -45.53 -54.13
N GLN A 127 -0.46 -45.17 -53.25
CA GLN A 127 -0.26 -44.10 -52.27
C GLN A 127 0.86 -44.43 -51.28
N ALA A 128 0.98 -45.69 -50.83
CA ALA A 128 2.05 -46.10 -49.92
C ALA A 128 3.44 -46.20 -50.57
N ASP A 129 3.48 -46.49 -51.87
CA ASP A 129 4.70 -46.40 -52.67
C ASP A 129 5.11 -44.93 -52.94
N SER A 130 4.15 -44.02 -53.11
CA SER A 130 4.42 -42.58 -53.29
C SER A 130 4.77 -41.81 -52.02
N LEU A 131 4.82 -42.47 -50.85
CA LEU A 131 5.27 -41.87 -49.59
C LEU A 131 6.77 -41.58 -49.63
N SER A 132 7.13 -40.30 -49.53
CA SER A 132 8.53 -39.88 -49.38
C SER A 132 9.01 -40.11 -47.94
N VAL A 133 10.25 -40.58 -47.78
CA VAL A 133 10.89 -40.67 -46.47
C VAL A 133 11.60 -39.36 -46.19
N ILE A 134 11.00 -38.54 -45.35
CA ILE A 134 11.55 -37.22 -44.97
C ILE A 134 12.52 -37.30 -43.78
N LYS A 135 12.51 -38.42 -43.04
CA LYS A 135 13.46 -38.70 -41.95
C LYS A 135 13.55 -40.21 -41.70
N ASN A 136 14.76 -40.76 -41.71
CA ASN A 136 15.07 -42.07 -41.12
C ASN A 136 16.17 -41.83 -40.08
N HIS A 137 15.81 -41.89 -38.79
CA HIS A 137 16.66 -41.38 -37.72
C HIS A 137 16.81 -42.36 -36.55
N SER A 138 18.07 -42.68 -36.26
CA SER A 138 18.48 -43.47 -35.10
C SER A 138 18.49 -42.61 -33.86
N ILE A 139 17.68 -42.97 -32.86
CA ILE A 139 17.70 -42.35 -31.54
C ILE A 139 18.97 -42.82 -30.80
N PRO A 140 19.90 -41.93 -30.42
CA PRO A 140 21.14 -42.30 -29.74
C PRO A 140 20.90 -43.12 -28.46
N GLY A 141 21.79 -44.06 -28.17
CA GLY A 141 21.75 -44.91 -26.97
C GLY A 141 20.66 -46.00 -26.93
N SER A 142 19.54 -45.84 -27.64
CA SER A 142 18.39 -46.77 -27.58
C SER A 142 18.39 -47.88 -28.65
N GLY A 143 19.02 -47.62 -29.80
CA GLY A 143 18.91 -48.49 -30.98
C GLY A 143 17.54 -48.46 -31.67
N LEU A 144 16.66 -47.51 -31.31
CA LEU A 144 15.36 -47.29 -31.95
C LEU A 144 15.52 -46.42 -33.20
N GLN A 145 15.07 -46.91 -34.36
CA GLN A 145 14.99 -46.16 -35.61
C GLN A 145 13.59 -45.57 -35.77
N THR A 146 13.49 -44.32 -36.21
CA THR A 146 12.23 -43.66 -36.53
C THR A 146 12.18 -43.37 -38.02
N VAL A 147 11.24 -44.00 -38.73
CA VAL A 147 10.99 -43.79 -40.16
C VAL A 147 9.77 -42.89 -40.29
N VAL A 148 9.95 -41.71 -40.87
CA VAL A 148 8.91 -40.71 -41.09
C VAL A 148 8.60 -40.63 -42.57
N PHE A 149 7.44 -41.16 -42.94
CA PHE A 149 6.82 -40.98 -44.24
C PHE A 149 6.01 -39.68 -44.27
N GLN A 150 6.01 -39.02 -45.44
CA GLN A 150 5.18 -37.86 -45.75
C GLN A 150 4.36 -38.15 -47.01
N GLN A 151 3.04 -37.89 -46.94
CA GLN A 151 2.18 -37.90 -48.12
C GLN A 151 2.54 -36.76 -49.06
N THR A 152 2.65 -37.12 -50.34
CA THR A 152 2.80 -36.17 -51.43
C THR A 152 1.59 -36.25 -52.34
N PHE A 153 1.14 -35.11 -52.86
CA PHE A 153 0.01 -35.00 -53.78
C PHE A 153 0.53 -34.30 -55.04
N SER A 154 0.47 -35.00 -56.18
CA SER A 154 1.16 -34.59 -57.42
C SER A 154 2.65 -34.26 -57.22
N GLY A 155 3.34 -34.97 -56.31
CA GLY A 155 4.74 -34.74 -55.95
C GLY A 155 4.99 -33.59 -54.95
N ILE A 156 3.95 -32.93 -54.47
CA ILE A 156 4.05 -31.82 -53.50
C ILE A 156 3.80 -32.33 -52.08
N GLU A 157 4.71 -32.02 -51.15
CA GLU A 157 4.62 -32.39 -49.74
C GLU A 157 3.45 -31.69 -49.02
N SER A 158 2.74 -32.42 -48.16
CA SER A 158 1.65 -31.85 -47.35
C SER A 158 2.14 -31.05 -46.13
N ALA A 159 1.48 -29.91 -45.86
CA ALA A 159 1.68 -29.07 -44.69
C ALA A 159 0.82 -29.54 -43.52
N ASN A 160 1.40 -29.59 -42.31
CA ASN A 160 0.70 -29.83 -41.03
C ASN A 160 -0.28 -31.00 -41.03
N GLY A 161 0.03 -32.06 -41.80
CA GLY A 161 -0.79 -33.24 -42.04
C GLY A 161 -0.01 -34.27 -42.85
N GLY A 162 -0.59 -35.44 -43.09
CA GLY A 162 -0.07 -36.40 -44.06
C GLY A 162 1.13 -37.24 -43.60
N ARG A 163 1.42 -37.35 -42.31
CA ARG A 163 2.59 -38.11 -41.81
C ARG A 163 2.23 -39.51 -41.33
N ILE A 164 3.17 -40.44 -41.51
CA ILE A 164 3.17 -41.76 -40.88
C ILE A 164 4.57 -41.99 -40.30
N ILE A 165 4.66 -42.15 -38.99
CA ILE A 165 5.89 -42.37 -38.23
C ILE A 165 5.87 -43.80 -37.73
N ILE A 166 6.86 -44.61 -38.12
CA ILE A 166 6.99 -46.00 -37.68
C ILE A 166 8.31 -46.15 -36.91
N SER A 167 8.20 -46.62 -35.67
CA SER A 167 9.34 -46.80 -34.77
C SER A 167 9.79 -48.25 -34.77
N VAL A 168 10.97 -48.54 -35.32
CA VAL A 168 11.55 -49.89 -35.49
C VAL A 168 12.73 -50.08 -34.54
N ASN A 169 12.67 -51.06 -33.66
CA ASN A 169 13.75 -51.33 -32.69
C ASN A 169 14.97 -52.01 -33.34
N LYS A 170 16.06 -52.15 -32.57
CA LYS A 170 17.31 -52.81 -33.01
C LYS A 170 17.17 -54.26 -33.48
N ASP A 171 16.09 -54.95 -33.12
CA ASP A 171 15.79 -56.35 -33.50
C ASP A 171 14.84 -56.43 -34.72
N GLY A 172 14.58 -55.29 -35.38
CA GLY A 172 13.68 -55.18 -36.52
C GLY A 172 12.20 -55.28 -36.17
N ARG A 173 11.81 -55.04 -34.91
CA ARG A 173 10.42 -55.06 -34.44
C ARG A 173 9.81 -53.66 -34.41
N ILE A 174 8.56 -53.52 -34.83
CA ILE A 174 7.84 -52.24 -34.70
C ILE A 174 7.35 -52.08 -33.26
N LEU A 175 7.74 -50.97 -32.63
CA LEU A 175 7.32 -50.56 -31.29
C LEU A 175 5.97 -49.84 -31.30
N SER A 176 5.83 -48.88 -32.23
CA SER A 176 4.65 -48.03 -32.35
C SER A 176 4.55 -47.41 -33.75
N VAL A 177 3.35 -46.98 -34.10
CA VAL A 177 3.06 -46.19 -35.29
C VAL A 177 2.25 -44.96 -34.88
N ALA A 178 2.65 -43.77 -35.32
CA ALA A 178 1.91 -42.52 -35.11
C ALA A 178 1.58 -41.89 -36.47
N SER A 179 0.39 -41.33 -36.65
CA SER A 179 0.00 -40.79 -37.95
C SER A 179 -1.03 -39.66 -37.88
N ASN A 180 -1.02 -38.82 -38.92
CA ASN A 180 -2.11 -37.94 -39.30
C ASN A 180 -2.30 -37.96 -40.83
N ALA A 181 -2.16 -39.15 -41.43
CA ALA A 181 -2.38 -39.37 -42.86
C ALA A 181 -3.87 -39.25 -43.21
N SER A 182 -4.15 -38.77 -44.42
CA SER A 182 -5.49 -38.77 -44.99
C SER A 182 -5.65 -39.89 -46.01
N LYS A 183 -6.89 -40.40 -46.13
CA LYS A 183 -7.33 -41.33 -47.17
C LYS A 183 -7.31 -40.73 -48.60
N ALA A 184 -7.26 -39.40 -48.71
CA ALA A 184 -7.27 -38.71 -50.01
C ALA A 184 -6.08 -39.13 -50.91
N SER A 185 -6.31 -39.11 -52.22
CA SER A 185 -5.37 -39.60 -53.25
C SER A 185 -4.78 -38.51 -54.15
N GLU A 186 -5.45 -37.37 -54.29
CA GLU A 186 -5.09 -36.30 -55.22
C GLU A 186 -5.51 -34.93 -54.68
N MET A 187 -5.00 -33.85 -55.28
CA MET A 187 -5.46 -32.48 -54.97
C MET A 187 -6.77 -32.19 -55.71
N GLU A 188 -7.67 -31.46 -55.07
CA GLU A 188 -8.95 -31.01 -55.65
C GLU A 188 -8.76 -30.16 -56.91
N GLU A 189 -7.69 -29.34 -56.93
CA GLU A 189 -7.28 -28.56 -58.08
C GLU A 189 -5.79 -28.17 -58.03
N ALA A 190 -5.28 -27.57 -59.10
CA ALA A 190 -3.90 -27.09 -59.19
C ALA A 190 -3.74 -25.66 -58.63
N HIS A 191 -2.56 -25.33 -58.11
CA HIS A 191 -2.18 -23.97 -57.70
C HIS A 191 -2.44 -22.97 -58.84
N LYS A 192 -3.24 -21.93 -58.58
CA LYS A 192 -3.46 -20.80 -59.50
C LYS A 192 -2.62 -19.59 -59.15
N LEU A 193 -2.27 -19.40 -57.88
CA LEU A 193 -1.41 -18.32 -57.40
C LEU A 193 0.07 -18.65 -57.58
N SER A 194 0.90 -17.62 -57.81
CA SER A 194 2.35 -17.73 -57.61
C SER A 194 2.70 -17.67 -56.13
N SER A 195 3.93 -18.08 -55.79
CA SER A 195 4.50 -17.90 -54.44
C SER A 195 4.60 -16.43 -54.04
N LYS A 196 4.80 -15.52 -55.00
CA LYS A 196 4.77 -14.07 -54.76
C LYS A 196 3.38 -13.61 -54.33
N ASP A 197 2.33 -14.08 -55.00
CA ASP A 197 0.94 -13.70 -54.68
C ASP A 197 0.50 -14.28 -53.34
N ALA A 198 0.96 -15.50 -53.01
CA ALA A 198 0.73 -16.11 -51.70
C ALA A 198 1.43 -15.34 -50.57
N LEU A 199 2.69 -14.89 -50.77
CA LEU A 199 3.38 -14.03 -49.80
C LEU A 199 2.67 -12.68 -49.64
N LEU A 200 2.28 -12.05 -50.75
CA LEU A 200 1.53 -10.79 -50.71
C LEU A 200 0.19 -10.93 -49.98
N SER A 201 -0.48 -12.08 -50.11
CA SER A 201 -1.73 -12.34 -49.38
C SER A 201 -1.50 -12.32 -47.85
N VAL A 202 -0.43 -12.97 -47.36
CA VAL A 202 -0.05 -12.93 -45.93
C VAL A 202 0.36 -11.54 -45.48
N VAL A 203 1.11 -10.81 -46.32
CA VAL A 203 1.55 -9.44 -45.98
C VAL A 203 0.35 -8.49 -45.92
N TYR A 204 -0.58 -8.54 -46.87
CA TYR A 204 -1.79 -7.71 -46.83
C TYR A 204 -2.77 -8.12 -45.72
N GLU A 205 -2.82 -9.40 -45.33
CA GLU A 205 -3.66 -9.88 -44.22
C GLU A 205 -3.16 -9.40 -42.85
N HIS A 206 -1.85 -9.27 -42.65
CA HIS A 206 -1.26 -8.90 -41.35
C HIS A 206 -0.72 -7.46 -41.27
N LEU A 207 -0.32 -6.87 -42.38
CA LEU A 207 0.23 -5.52 -42.51
C LEU A 207 -0.42 -4.81 -43.72
N PRO A 208 -1.73 -4.52 -43.68
CA PRO A 208 -2.49 -4.02 -44.83
C PRO A 208 -1.93 -2.72 -45.43
N ASP A 209 -1.34 -1.86 -44.58
CA ASP A 209 -0.77 -0.56 -44.98
C ASP A 209 0.69 -0.65 -45.46
N LEU A 210 1.33 -1.82 -45.40
CA LEU A 210 2.73 -1.98 -45.80
C LEU A 210 2.87 -2.06 -47.32
N ASN A 211 3.51 -1.05 -47.92
CA ASN A 211 3.89 -1.06 -49.33
C ASN A 211 5.11 -1.97 -49.59
N TYR A 212 4.89 -3.28 -49.54
CA TYR A 212 5.92 -4.29 -49.79
C TYR A 212 5.93 -4.77 -51.25
N SER A 213 7.11 -4.76 -51.88
CA SER A 213 7.33 -5.28 -53.23
C SER A 213 8.31 -6.48 -53.21
N PRO A 214 7.82 -7.72 -53.10
CA PRO A 214 8.69 -8.89 -52.95
C PRO A 214 9.61 -9.10 -54.18
N VAL A 215 10.92 -9.12 -53.92
CA VAL A 215 11.98 -9.43 -54.90
C VAL A 215 12.54 -10.82 -54.62
N LEU A 216 12.39 -11.75 -55.57
CA LEU A 216 12.92 -13.11 -55.44
C LEU A 216 14.45 -13.09 -55.50
N LYS A 217 15.11 -13.55 -54.43
CA LYS A 217 16.58 -13.70 -54.35
C LYS A 217 17.07 -15.02 -54.93
N GLY A 218 16.23 -16.06 -54.87
CA GLY A 218 16.53 -17.39 -55.38
C GLY A 218 15.68 -18.48 -54.75
N SER A 219 16.06 -19.74 -54.94
CA SER A 219 15.46 -20.87 -54.22
C SER A 219 16.51 -21.71 -53.50
N ASN A 220 16.19 -22.11 -52.28
CA ASN A 220 17.04 -22.89 -51.39
C ASN A 220 16.23 -24.04 -50.77
N LYS A 221 16.63 -25.29 -51.03
CA LYS A 221 15.96 -26.51 -50.51
C LYS A 221 14.43 -26.55 -50.74
N GLY A 222 13.98 -25.99 -51.86
CA GLY A 222 12.57 -25.92 -52.26
C GLY A 222 11.75 -24.80 -51.62
N TRP A 223 12.39 -23.88 -50.89
CA TRP A 223 11.82 -22.58 -50.52
C TRP A 223 12.27 -21.53 -51.53
N GLU A 224 11.37 -20.66 -51.94
CA GLU A 224 11.65 -19.42 -52.67
C GLU A 224 11.84 -18.31 -51.64
N GLU A 225 12.99 -17.63 -51.68
CA GLU A 225 13.40 -16.63 -50.70
C GLU A 225 13.21 -15.22 -51.30
N TYR A 226 12.36 -14.42 -50.68
CA TYR A 226 12.05 -13.05 -51.09
C TYR A 226 12.73 -12.06 -50.15
N ALA A 227 13.40 -11.05 -50.70
CA ALA A 227 14.06 -10.01 -49.91
C ALA A 227 13.05 -9.27 -49.01
N GLY A 228 13.40 -9.05 -47.74
CA GLY A 228 12.62 -8.17 -46.85
C GLY A 228 12.69 -6.70 -47.25
N GLY A 229 13.73 -6.30 -48.00
CA GLY A 229 14.01 -4.91 -48.34
C GLY A 229 14.29 -4.08 -47.08
N ASP A 230 13.99 -2.78 -47.15
CA ASP A 230 14.00 -1.89 -45.99
C ASP A 230 12.70 -1.97 -45.16
N THR A 231 11.76 -2.85 -45.56
CA THR A 231 10.38 -2.93 -45.03
C THR A 231 10.12 -4.09 -44.08
N LEU A 232 10.90 -5.19 -44.16
CA LEU A 232 10.74 -6.37 -43.31
C LEU A 232 12.13 -6.83 -42.83
N PRO A 233 12.27 -7.31 -41.59
CA PRO A 233 13.56 -7.48 -40.91
C PRO A 233 14.47 -8.57 -41.51
N THR A 234 13.95 -9.43 -42.38
CA THR A 234 14.72 -10.51 -43.00
C THR A 234 14.03 -11.03 -44.27
N ASP A 235 14.70 -11.97 -44.95
CA ASP A 235 14.16 -12.67 -46.11
C ASP A 235 12.94 -13.52 -45.74
N GLN A 236 11.84 -13.29 -46.43
CA GLN A 236 10.58 -14.04 -46.30
C GLN A 236 10.65 -15.31 -47.15
N ARG A 237 10.05 -16.42 -46.71
CA ARG A 237 10.22 -17.73 -47.38
C ARG A 237 8.90 -18.37 -47.74
N VAL A 238 8.76 -18.79 -48.99
CA VAL A 238 7.56 -19.43 -49.52
C VAL A 238 7.88 -20.80 -50.10
N LYS A 239 7.09 -21.83 -49.80
CA LYS A 239 7.24 -23.18 -50.39
C LYS A 239 5.88 -23.73 -50.81
N LYS A 240 5.80 -24.27 -52.03
CA LYS A 240 4.63 -25.03 -52.49
C LYS A 240 4.37 -26.21 -51.56
N SER A 241 3.11 -26.38 -51.18
CA SER A 241 2.65 -27.46 -50.33
C SER A 241 1.24 -27.90 -50.72
N ALA A 242 0.73 -28.93 -50.06
CA ALA A 242 -0.67 -29.33 -50.11
C ALA A 242 -1.26 -29.25 -48.70
N PHE A 243 -2.46 -28.72 -48.54
CA PHE A 243 -3.12 -28.68 -47.22
C PHE A 243 -4.26 -29.70 -47.19
N VAL A 244 -4.19 -30.60 -46.20
CA VAL A 244 -5.05 -31.78 -46.12
C VAL A 244 -6.21 -31.49 -45.18
N THR A 245 -7.44 -31.56 -45.68
CA THR A 245 -8.68 -31.33 -44.94
C THR A 245 -9.53 -32.61 -44.88
N SER A 246 -10.71 -32.56 -44.26
CA SER A 246 -11.61 -33.74 -44.16
C SER A 246 -12.38 -34.02 -45.46
N ASP A 247 -12.61 -32.97 -46.26
CA ASP A 247 -13.31 -32.95 -47.55
C ASP A 247 -12.39 -33.29 -48.74
N GLY A 248 -11.08 -33.06 -48.62
CA GLY A 248 -10.11 -33.38 -49.66
C GLY A 248 -8.70 -32.85 -49.39
N VAL A 249 -8.03 -32.39 -50.44
CA VAL A 249 -6.66 -31.83 -50.37
C VAL A 249 -6.56 -30.61 -51.27
N ARG A 250 -6.28 -29.47 -50.64
CA ARG A 250 -6.18 -28.17 -51.30
C ARG A 250 -4.74 -27.90 -51.74
N PRO A 251 -4.51 -27.32 -52.93
CA PRO A 251 -3.21 -26.74 -53.24
C PRO A 251 -2.90 -25.61 -52.24
N ALA A 252 -1.68 -25.55 -51.71
CA ALA A 252 -1.31 -24.55 -50.70
C ALA A 252 0.11 -24.00 -50.87
N TYR A 253 0.41 -22.91 -50.16
CA TYR A 253 1.75 -22.40 -49.95
C TYR A 253 2.02 -22.29 -48.46
N ARG A 254 3.18 -22.77 -48.00
CA ARG A 254 3.71 -22.45 -46.67
C ARG A 254 4.49 -21.15 -46.80
N VAL A 255 4.14 -20.15 -45.99
CA VAL A 255 4.80 -18.85 -45.90
C VAL A 255 5.38 -18.73 -44.49
N LEU A 256 6.71 -18.66 -44.39
CA LEU A 256 7.38 -18.26 -43.16
C LEU A 256 7.47 -16.73 -43.20
N PHE A 257 6.59 -16.09 -42.44
CA PHE A 257 6.46 -14.64 -42.39
C PHE A 257 7.06 -14.12 -41.08
N ILE A 258 8.11 -13.32 -41.21
CA ILE A 258 8.78 -12.66 -40.09
C ILE A 258 8.41 -11.18 -40.16
N GLU A 259 7.45 -10.80 -39.33
CA GLU A 259 6.91 -9.44 -39.22
C GLU A 259 7.88 -8.53 -38.47
N LYS A 260 8.37 -9.01 -37.31
CA LYS A 260 9.38 -8.37 -36.46
C LYS A 260 10.34 -9.45 -35.91
N LEU A 261 11.48 -9.05 -35.35
CA LEU A 261 12.47 -10.00 -34.79
C LEU A 261 11.89 -10.92 -33.71
N ASN A 262 10.97 -10.41 -32.89
CA ASN A 262 10.23 -11.14 -31.86
C ASN A 262 8.85 -11.64 -32.31
N LYS A 263 8.46 -11.45 -33.57
CA LYS A 263 7.12 -11.79 -34.09
C LYS A 263 7.23 -12.49 -35.45
N GLY A 264 7.46 -13.80 -35.39
CA GLY A 264 7.53 -14.70 -36.54
C GLY A 264 6.41 -15.74 -36.53
N LYS A 265 5.84 -16.03 -37.69
CA LYS A 265 4.74 -16.98 -37.87
C LYS A 265 4.93 -17.88 -39.09
N GLU A 266 4.29 -19.05 -39.07
CA GLU A 266 4.10 -19.89 -40.24
C GLU A 266 2.63 -19.85 -40.64
N VAL A 267 2.36 -19.33 -41.83
CA VAL A 267 1.03 -19.24 -42.43
C VAL A 267 0.97 -20.22 -43.60
N VAL A 268 -0.08 -21.04 -43.66
CA VAL A 268 -0.40 -21.89 -44.81
C VAL A 268 -1.56 -21.24 -45.54
N VAL A 269 -1.32 -20.86 -46.79
CA VAL A 269 -2.26 -20.11 -47.63
C VAL A 269 -2.80 -21.02 -48.73
N ASP A 270 -4.08 -20.87 -49.05
CA ASP A 270 -4.74 -21.54 -50.16
C ASP A 270 -4.13 -21.10 -51.50
N GLY A 271 -3.60 -22.06 -52.25
CA GLY A 271 -2.87 -21.85 -53.50
C GLY A 271 -3.74 -21.43 -54.69
N VAL A 272 -5.04 -21.26 -54.49
CA VAL A 272 -6.00 -20.78 -55.49
C VAL A 272 -6.59 -19.44 -55.08
N THR A 273 -7.01 -19.30 -53.82
CA THR A 273 -7.80 -18.15 -53.34
C THR A 273 -7.01 -17.14 -52.52
N GLY A 274 -5.79 -17.47 -52.06
CA GLY A 274 -4.97 -16.58 -51.24
C GLY A 274 -5.45 -16.46 -49.79
N LYS A 275 -6.47 -17.23 -49.38
CA LYS A 275 -6.94 -17.24 -47.99
C LYS A 275 -6.03 -18.05 -47.10
N THR A 276 -5.79 -17.57 -45.88
CA THR A 276 -5.15 -18.39 -44.84
C THR A 276 -6.01 -19.64 -44.55
N LEU A 277 -5.34 -20.80 -44.46
CA LEU A 277 -5.89 -22.12 -44.14
C LEU A 277 -5.43 -22.58 -42.74
N PHE A 278 -4.23 -22.20 -42.34
CA PHE A 278 -3.63 -22.49 -41.05
C PHE A 278 -2.62 -21.41 -40.69
N GLU A 279 -2.55 -21.00 -39.42
CA GLU A 279 -1.50 -20.14 -38.89
C GLU A 279 -0.99 -20.71 -37.57
N ARG A 280 0.33 -20.58 -37.33
CA ARG A 280 0.90 -20.72 -35.98
C ARG A 280 2.00 -19.70 -35.74
N SER A 281 2.10 -19.24 -34.50
CA SER A 281 3.30 -18.56 -34.01
C SER A 281 4.53 -19.49 -34.09
N LEU A 282 5.69 -18.89 -34.34
CA LEU A 282 7.00 -19.53 -34.24
C LEU A 282 7.76 -19.09 -32.96
N VAL A 283 7.10 -18.31 -32.09
CA VAL A 283 7.59 -17.82 -30.78
C VAL A 283 6.62 -18.26 -29.65
N GLN A 284 7.09 -18.28 -28.40
CA GLN A 284 6.38 -18.87 -27.26
C GLN A 284 6.03 -17.81 -26.19
N ASN A 285 4.78 -17.79 -25.71
CA ASN A 285 4.35 -16.94 -24.61
C ASN A 285 4.80 -17.51 -23.25
N LEU A 286 5.07 -16.62 -22.29
CA LEU A 286 5.60 -16.92 -20.96
C LEU A 286 4.48 -17.16 -19.94
N ASP A 287 4.77 -17.93 -18.88
CA ASP A 287 3.92 -18.05 -17.69
C ASP A 287 4.73 -17.60 -16.46
N PRO A 288 4.68 -16.29 -16.13
CA PRO A 288 5.55 -15.73 -15.12
C PRO A 288 4.97 -15.83 -13.71
N GLU A 289 5.87 -16.03 -12.74
CA GLU A 289 5.54 -16.19 -11.32
C GLU A 289 6.75 -15.84 -10.43
N GLY A 290 6.47 -15.34 -9.23
CA GLY A 290 7.44 -14.93 -8.21
C GLY A 290 7.21 -15.61 -6.86
N LEU A 291 8.25 -15.72 -6.04
CA LEU A 291 8.19 -16.24 -4.66
C LEU A 291 8.23 -15.07 -3.67
N ILE A 292 7.09 -14.77 -3.04
CA ILE A 292 6.83 -13.52 -2.29
C ILE A 292 6.16 -13.78 -0.94
N PHE A 293 6.13 -12.81 -0.03
CA PHE A 293 5.29 -12.81 1.17
C PHE A 293 4.03 -11.98 0.92
N GLU A 294 2.83 -12.55 1.16
CA GLU A 294 1.56 -11.85 0.94
C GLU A 294 1.27 -10.78 2.01
N ASN A 295 1.94 -10.86 3.17
CA ASN A 295 1.97 -9.81 4.18
C ASN A 295 3.44 -9.52 4.58
N TYR A 296 3.96 -10.22 5.60
CA TYR A 296 5.37 -10.10 6.02
C TYR A 296 5.92 -11.41 6.61
N PRO A 297 7.26 -11.57 6.71
CA PRO A 297 7.90 -12.77 7.24
C PRO A 297 7.45 -13.08 8.68
N GLY A 298 6.91 -14.28 8.91
CA GLY A 298 6.42 -14.69 10.23
C GLY A 298 5.04 -14.17 10.64
N SER A 299 4.32 -13.43 9.78
CA SER A 299 2.95 -12.98 10.04
C SER A 299 2.03 -14.13 10.50
N PRO A 300 1.26 -13.97 11.59
CA PRO A 300 0.37 -15.02 12.12
C PRO A 300 -0.74 -15.45 11.16
N THR A 301 -1.14 -14.58 10.24
CA THR A 301 -2.24 -14.76 9.29
C THR A 301 -1.75 -14.53 7.86
N GLY A 302 -2.24 -15.34 6.91
CA GLY A 302 -2.21 -15.08 5.46
C GLY A 302 -0.86 -14.86 4.74
N GLY A 303 0.26 -14.62 5.41
CA GLY A 303 1.50 -14.18 4.75
C GLY A 303 2.82 -14.58 5.40
N GLY A 304 2.83 -15.33 6.51
CA GLY A 304 4.05 -15.60 7.29
C GLY A 304 5.13 -16.48 6.63
N THR A 305 4.86 -17.07 5.47
CA THR A 305 5.81 -17.87 4.68
C THR A 305 5.76 -17.48 3.22
N GLN A 306 6.89 -17.54 2.50
CA GLN A 306 6.87 -17.25 1.07
C GLN A 306 5.96 -18.22 0.29
N VAL A 307 5.16 -17.67 -0.61
CA VAL A 307 4.26 -18.37 -1.53
C VAL A 307 4.59 -18.01 -2.97
N VAL A 308 4.23 -18.89 -3.90
CA VAL A 308 4.40 -18.61 -5.33
C VAL A 308 3.14 -17.97 -5.89
N LYS A 309 3.28 -16.77 -6.48
CA LYS A 309 2.18 -15.99 -7.07
C LYS A 309 2.47 -15.71 -8.54
N SER A 310 1.43 -15.66 -9.37
CA SER A 310 1.58 -15.29 -10.78
C SER A 310 1.91 -13.81 -10.93
N LEU A 311 2.71 -13.48 -11.95
CA LEU A 311 3.03 -12.11 -12.36
C LEU A 311 2.36 -11.76 -13.71
N LYS A 312 1.20 -12.37 -13.98
CA LYS A 312 0.40 -12.10 -15.19
C LYS A 312 -0.39 -10.80 -15.12
N GLY A 313 -0.72 -10.33 -13.91
CA GLY A 313 -1.59 -9.18 -13.69
C GLY A 313 -3.06 -9.40 -14.02
N ASP A 314 -3.86 -8.41 -13.64
CA ASP A 314 -5.23 -8.24 -14.12
C ASP A 314 -5.19 -7.84 -15.61
N PRO A 315 -5.88 -8.56 -16.52
CA PRO A 315 -5.86 -8.22 -17.95
C PRO A 315 -6.54 -6.89 -18.31
N GLU A 316 -7.35 -6.29 -17.44
CA GLU A 316 -7.99 -4.99 -17.69
C GLU A 316 -7.09 -3.82 -17.29
N ALA A 317 -6.51 -3.89 -16.09
CA ALA A 317 -5.55 -2.89 -15.57
C ALA A 317 -4.15 -3.03 -16.20
N SER A 318 -3.70 -4.26 -16.43
CA SER A 318 -2.39 -4.62 -16.97
C SER A 318 -2.50 -5.43 -18.28
N PRO A 319 -2.93 -4.84 -19.43
CA PRO A 319 -3.18 -5.58 -20.68
C PRO A 319 -1.95 -6.28 -21.31
N GLN A 320 -0.73 -5.87 -20.94
CA GLN A 320 0.52 -6.51 -21.35
C GLN A 320 1.05 -7.51 -20.31
N GLY A 321 0.34 -7.66 -19.19
CA GLY A 321 0.81 -8.22 -17.94
C GLY A 321 1.88 -7.36 -17.26
N TRP A 322 2.34 -7.80 -16.10
CA TRP A 322 3.28 -7.02 -15.29
C TRP A 322 4.71 -7.00 -15.84
N LEU A 323 5.07 -7.85 -16.79
CA LEU A 323 6.46 -7.99 -17.25
C LEU A 323 6.62 -7.62 -18.72
N LEU A 324 7.45 -6.60 -19.00
CA LEU A 324 7.86 -6.28 -20.35
C LEU A 324 9.02 -7.19 -20.80
N PRO A 325 9.10 -7.54 -22.09
CA PRO A 325 10.28 -8.21 -22.63
C PRO A 325 11.48 -7.26 -22.58
N ALA A 326 12.34 -7.42 -21.58
CA ALA A 326 13.66 -6.81 -21.61
C ALA A 326 14.51 -7.42 -22.75
N ASN A 327 15.68 -6.83 -23.00
CA ASN A 327 16.56 -7.14 -24.13
C ASN A 327 17.08 -8.60 -24.13
N ASP A 328 17.98 -8.92 -25.06
CA ASP A 328 18.51 -10.28 -25.36
C ASP A 328 19.03 -11.11 -24.14
N ALA A 329 19.13 -10.51 -22.94
CA ALA A 329 19.48 -11.16 -21.68
C ALA A 329 18.30 -11.92 -20.99
N GLY A 330 17.04 -11.61 -21.29
CA GLY A 330 15.85 -12.25 -20.69
C GLY A 330 14.95 -11.30 -19.87
N VAL A 331 13.88 -11.83 -19.27
CA VAL A 331 12.87 -11.05 -18.53
C VAL A 331 13.38 -10.68 -17.12
N THR A 332 13.00 -9.52 -16.60
CA THR A 332 13.43 -8.98 -15.29
C THR A 332 12.26 -8.27 -14.60
N THR A 333 12.44 -7.75 -13.39
CA THR A 333 11.47 -6.94 -12.62
C THR A 333 11.27 -5.55 -13.24
N LEU A 334 10.73 -5.54 -14.46
CA LEU A 334 10.43 -4.37 -15.29
C LEU A 334 9.13 -4.62 -16.05
N GLY A 335 8.20 -3.68 -15.96
CA GLY A 335 6.81 -3.80 -16.41
C GLY A 335 6.27 -2.53 -17.05
N ASN A 336 4.99 -2.55 -17.44
CA ASN A 336 4.28 -1.33 -17.81
C ASN A 336 4.04 -0.43 -16.59
N ASN A 337 3.84 -1.02 -15.41
CA ASN A 337 3.42 -0.29 -14.21
C ASN A 337 4.59 0.01 -13.26
N ALA A 338 5.67 -0.78 -13.30
CA ALA A 338 6.78 -0.70 -12.35
C ALA A 338 8.15 -1.08 -12.93
N ASP A 339 9.22 -0.46 -12.44
CA ASP A 339 10.63 -0.83 -12.64
C ASP A 339 11.34 -0.99 -11.29
N THR A 340 11.73 -2.20 -10.89
CA THR A 340 12.21 -2.49 -9.52
C THR A 340 13.63 -3.04 -9.47
N TYR A 341 14.50 -2.43 -8.65
CA TYR A 341 15.93 -2.70 -8.58
C TYR A 341 16.59 -2.18 -7.30
N ALA A 342 17.80 -2.66 -6.99
CA ALA A 342 18.54 -2.26 -5.80
C ALA A 342 19.11 -0.84 -5.89
N ASN A 343 18.99 -0.07 -4.80
CA ASN A 343 19.46 1.32 -4.70
C ASN A 343 20.40 1.54 -3.48
N TRP A 344 21.41 0.69 -3.30
CA TRP A 344 22.17 0.65 -2.04
C TRP A 344 23.00 1.91 -1.72
N SER A 345 23.48 2.64 -2.73
CA SER A 345 24.40 3.79 -2.56
C SER A 345 23.68 5.11 -2.27
N ASN A 346 22.39 5.21 -2.57
CA ASN A 346 21.60 6.43 -2.42
C ASN A 346 20.29 6.10 -1.69
N PHE A 347 19.93 6.86 -0.67
CA PHE A 347 18.66 6.65 0.03
C PHE A 347 17.49 7.39 -0.62
N LEU A 348 17.73 8.57 -1.23
CA LEU A 348 16.68 9.53 -1.60
C LEU A 348 16.29 9.54 -3.10
N VAL A 349 17.23 9.25 -3.99
CA VAL A 349 16.98 9.31 -5.44
C VAL A 349 17.36 8.00 -6.15
N PRO A 350 16.71 7.70 -7.30
CA PRO A 350 17.03 6.51 -8.08
C PRO A 350 18.46 6.53 -8.62
N GLU A 351 19.34 5.71 -8.07
CA GLU A 351 20.68 5.46 -8.58
C GLU A 351 20.81 4.00 -9.07
N GLY A 352 21.67 3.76 -10.05
CA GLY A 352 21.99 2.38 -10.46
C GLY A 352 20.87 1.63 -11.18
N ALA A 353 19.91 2.33 -11.79
CA ALA A 353 18.89 1.74 -12.66
C ALA A 353 19.50 0.73 -13.65
N GLY A 354 19.09 -0.54 -13.53
CA GLY A 354 19.59 -1.64 -14.35
C GLY A 354 20.86 -2.36 -13.86
N LEU A 355 21.48 -1.96 -12.74
CA LEU A 355 22.71 -2.59 -12.24
C LEU A 355 22.49 -3.90 -11.47
N VAL A 356 21.56 -3.93 -10.51
CA VAL A 356 21.29 -5.10 -9.65
C VAL A 356 19.79 -5.36 -9.54
N ARG A 357 19.34 -6.43 -10.21
CA ARG A 357 17.97 -6.95 -10.20
C ARG A 357 17.97 -8.40 -10.71
N PRO A 358 16.96 -9.23 -10.41
CA PRO A 358 16.92 -10.60 -10.92
C PRO A 358 16.59 -10.63 -12.43
N VAL A 359 17.28 -11.47 -13.19
CA VAL A 359 16.98 -11.75 -14.61
C VAL A 359 16.68 -13.24 -14.78
N ASN A 360 15.51 -13.57 -15.33
CA ASN A 360 15.11 -14.93 -15.63
C ASN A 360 14.38 -14.98 -16.99
N PRO A 361 14.97 -15.58 -18.05
CA PRO A 361 14.34 -15.70 -19.37
C PRO A 361 12.99 -16.42 -19.41
N LEU A 362 12.59 -17.12 -18.35
CA LEU A 362 11.30 -17.81 -18.22
C LEU A 362 10.29 -17.04 -17.36
N GLY A 363 10.64 -15.88 -16.80
CA GLY A 363 9.78 -15.12 -15.88
C GLY A 363 9.58 -15.78 -14.50
N GLN A 364 10.54 -16.60 -14.06
CA GLN A 364 10.44 -17.51 -12.91
C GLN A 364 11.26 -17.01 -11.71
N PHE A 365 10.75 -16.02 -10.99
CA PHE A 365 11.47 -15.27 -9.95
C PHE A 365 11.36 -15.94 -8.57
N LYS A 366 11.98 -17.11 -8.42
CA LYS A 366 11.85 -17.95 -7.20
C LYS A 366 13.10 -17.88 -6.32
N TYR A 367 13.26 -16.79 -5.58
CA TYR A 367 14.40 -16.54 -4.69
C TYR A 367 14.01 -16.72 -3.22
N PRO A 368 14.70 -17.61 -2.46
CA PRO A 368 14.38 -17.84 -1.07
C PRO A 368 14.89 -16.70 -0.18
N PHE A 369 14.04 -16.22 0.72
CA PHE A 369 14.39 -15.28 1.77
C PHE A 369 15.28 -15.95 2.81
N LYS A 370 16.42 -15.32 3.09
CA LYS A 370 17.44 -15.76 4.03
C LYS A 370 17.39 -15.00 5.34
N ASN A 371 16.72 -13.85 5.42
CA ASN A 371 16.74 -12.94 6.57
C ASN A 371 18.17 -12.54 6.96
N ALA A 372 18.98 -12.17 5.97
CA ALA A 372 20.41 -12.00 6.11
C ALA A 372 20.80 -10.72 6.88
N TRP A 373 20.06 -9.62 6.71
CA TRP A 373 20.24 -8.40 7.50
C TRP A 373 20.11 -8.70 9.01
N ASN A 374 19.01 -9.32 9.43
CA ASN A 374 18.79 -9.79 10.80
C ASN A 374 19.89 -10.73 11.31
N LYS A 375 20.22 -11.77 10.55
CA LYS A 375 21.24 -12.78 10.92
C LYS A 375 22.67 -12.24 11.01
N THR A 376 22.92 -11.06 10.44
CA THR A 376 24.23 -10.40 10.50
C THR A 376 24.27 -9.24 11.48
N GLU A 377 23.16 -8.94 12.16
CA GLU A 377 23.04 -7.83 13.13
C GLU A 377 23.50 -6.49 12.51
N GLY A 378 22.94 -6.15 11.35
CA GLY A 378 23.13 -4.83 10.73
C GLY A 378 24.42 -4.62 9.91
N GLN A 379 25.11 -5.70 9.48
CA GLN A 379 26.37 -5.54 8.72
C GLN A 379 26.14 -4.83 7.38
N THR A 380 26.63 -3.59 7.24
CA THR A 380 26.45 -2.75 6.04
C THR A 380 27.29 -3.16 4.81
N ALA A 381 28.12 -4.20 4.95
CA ALA A 381 28.90 -4.79 3.86
C ALA A 381 28.32 -6.16 3.43
N PRO A 382 28.31 -6.49 2.12
CA PRO A 382 27.96 -7.82 1.65
C PRO A 382 28.82 -8.93 2.32
N PRO A 383 28.27 -10.11 2.65
CA PRO A 383 27.04 -10.69 2.09
C PRO A 383 25.71 -10.03 2.55
N SER A 384 25.48 -9.90 3.86
CA SER A 384 24.32 -9.24 4.53
C SER A 384 23.06 -9.02 3.66
N TYR A 385 22.51 -7.81 3.57
CA TYR A 385 21.29 -7.46 2.80
C TYR A 385 21.35 -7.90 1.33
N ALA A 386 22.54 -7.87 0.73
CA ALA A 386 22.75 -8.22 -0.67
C ALA A 386 22.50 -9.72 -0.97
N GLU A 387 22.48 -10.59 0.04
CA GLU A 387 22.05 -11.98 -0.12
C GLU A 387 20.56 -12.13 -0.41
N ASP A 388 19.73 -11.16 0.00
CA ASP A 388 18.26 -11.17 -0.12
C ASP A 388 17.73 -10.28 -1.25
N VAL A 389 18.57 -9.47 -1.89
CA VAL A 389 18.18 -8.45 -2.89
C VAL A 389 17.30 -8.97 -4.05
N HIS A 390 17.48 -10.21 -4.51
CA HIS A 390 16.62 -10.79 -5.54
C HIS A 390 15.25 -11.24 -5.02
N SER A 391 15.17 -11.62 -3.74
CA SER A 391 13.90 -11.89 -3.05
C SER A 391 13.16 -10.57 -2.81
N ALA A 392 13.86 -9.56 -2.29
CA ALA A 392 13.33 -8.22 -2.03
C ALA A 392 12.79 -7.57 -3.31
N ALA A 393 13.59 -7.51 -4.38
CA ALA A 393 13.16 -6.98 -5.67
C ALA A 393 11.98 -7.73 -6.30
N THR A 394 11.83 -9.03 -6.05
CA THR A 394 10.64 -9.80 -6.50
C THR A 394 9.41 -9.46 -5.66
N ASN A 395 9.58 -9.23 -4.36
CA ASN A 395 8.52 -8.92 -3.41
C ASN A 395 7.96 -7.51 -3.64
N LEU A 396 8.82 -6.49 -3.69
CA LEU A 396 8.43 -5.11 -3.96
C LEU A 396 7.76 -4.97 -5.34
N PHE A 397 8.32 -5.61 -6.37
CA PHE A 397 7.74 -5.60 -7.72
C PHE A 397 6.34 -6.24 -7.76
N TYR A 398 6.12 -7.33 -7.04
CA TYR A 398 4.80 -7.96 -6.92
C TYR A 398 3.79 -7.00 -6.27
N HIS A 399 4.16 -6.38 -5.13
CA HIS A 399 3.25 -5.54 -4.36
C HIS A 399 2.92 -4.21 -5.07
N HIS A 400 3.88 -3.58 -5.74
CA HIS A 400 3.61 -2.40 -6.59
C HIS A 400 2.62 -2.70 -7.73
N ASN A 401 2.79 -3.82 -8.43
CA ASN A 401 1.87 -4.17 -9.51
C ASN A 401 0.50 -4.64 -8.98
N LEU A 402 0.45 -5.25 -7.80
CA LEU A 402 -0.80 -5.59 -7.12
C LEU A 402 -1.60 -4.33 -6.76
N PHE A 403 -0.95 -3.31 -6.20
CA PHE A 403 -1.62 -2.07 -5.81
C PHE A 403 -1.96 -1.16 -7.00
N HIS A 404 -1.17 -1.21 -8.09
CA HIS A 404 -1.59 -0.70 -9.39
C HIS A 404 -2.95 -1.28 -9.81
N ASP A 405 -3.04 -2.61 -9.93
CA ASP A 405 -4.25 -3.29 -10.41
C ASP A 405 -5.44 -3.11 -9.44
N TYR A 406 -5.19 -3.01 -8.13
CA TYR A 406 -6.21 -2.72 -7.11
C TYR A 406 -6.80 -1.32 -7.27
N PHE A 407 -5.97 -0.27 -7.33
CA PHE A 407 -6.47 1.10 -7.50
C PHE A 407 -7.05 1.36 -8.90
N TYR A 408 -6.56 0.69 -9.94
CA TYR A 408 -7.18 0.71 -11.26
C TYR A 408 -8.64 0.27 -11.22
N ASN A 409 -8.90 -0.86 -10.54
CA ASN A 409 -10.24 -1.42 -10.37
C ASN A 409 -11.16 -0.58 -9.46
N LEU A 410 -10.59 0.31 -8.62
CA LEU A 410 -11.36 1.29 -7.85
C LEU A 410 -11.62 2.60 -8.60
N GLY A 411 -10.85 2.92 -9.65
CA GLY A 411 -11.09 4.06 -10.55
C GLY A 411 -9.84 4.84 -10.98
N TRP A 412 -8.67 4.58 -10.39
CA TRP A 412 -7.42 5.28 -10.75
C TRP A 412 -6.81 4.71 -12.03
N THR A 413 -7.34 5.19 -13.14
CA THR A 413 -7.03 4.76 -14.50
C THR A 413 -6.05 5.73 -15.18
N GLU A 414 -5.69 5.43 -16.43
CA GLU A 414 -4.78 6.24 -17.24
C GLU A 414 -5.18 7.73 -17.29
N ALA A 415 -6.47 8.03 -17.44
CA ALA A 415 -6.97 9.40 -17.47
C ALA A 415 -6.96 10.12 -16.10
N ALA A 416 -6.72 9.40 -15.02
CA ALA A 416 -6.64 9.89 -13.64
C ALA A 416 -5.19 10.00 -13.13
N GLY A 417 -4.20 9.86 -14.02
CA GLY A 417 -2.77 9.99 -13.67
C GLY A 417 -2.25 8.81 -12.85
N ASN A 418 -2.63 7.57 -13.19
CA ASN A 418 -1.98 6.37 -12.67
C ASN A 418 -0.54 6.22 -13.19
N LEU A 419 0.20 5.23 -12.68
CA LEU A 419 1.63 5.06 -12.97
C LEU A 419 1.86 4.03 -14.09
N GLN A 420 1.95 4.46 -15.35
CA GLN A 420 2.09 3.57 -16.50
C GLN A 420 3.04 4.09 -17.60
N ALA A 421 3.91 3.20 -18.09
CA ALA A 421 4.86 3.47 -19.18
C ALA A 421 4.17 3.65 -20.54
N VAL A 422 2.97 3.06 -20.72
CA VAL A 422 2.14 3.14 -21.92
C VAL A 422 0.67 3.15 -21.50
N ASN A 423 -0.07 4.17 -21.93
CA ASN A 423 -1.48 4.39 -21.52
C ASN A 423 -2.50 3.88 -22.55
N PHE A 424 -2.04 3.15 -23.57
CA PHE A 424 -2.84 2.52 -24.63
C PHE A 424 -3.79 3.49 -25.39
N GLY A 425 -3.56 4.80 -25.29
CA GLY A 425 -4.43 5.84 -25.85
C GLY A 425 -5.72 6.09 -25.05
N LYS A 426 -5.82 5.66 -23.78
CA LYS A 426 -6.99 5.84 -22.92
C LYS A 426 -7.06 7.21 -22.21
N GLY A 427 -5.93 7.89 -22.01
CA GLY A 427 -5.85 9.20 -21.33
C GLY A 427 -4.51 9.40 -20.61
N GLY A 428 -4.39 10.51 -19.88
CA GLY A 428 -3.22 10.87 -19.09
C GLY A 428 -1.95 11.10 -19.90
N MET A 429 -0.83 11.19 -19.20
CA MET A 429 0.51 11.28 -19.75
C MET A 429 1.27 9.97 -19.51
N GLU A 430 1.61 9.26 -20.57
CA GLU A 430 2.36 7.99 -20.47
C GLU A 430 3.85 8.22 -20.20
N GLY A 431 4.48 7.23 -19.57
CA GLY A 431 5.94 7.18 -19.38
C GLY A 431 6.39 7.15 -17.92
N ASP A 432 5.47 6.91 -16.97
CA ASP A 432 5.70 7.06 -15.53
C ASP A 432 5.45 5.80 -14.68
N PRO A 433 5.99 4.62 -15.05
CA PRO A 433 5.95 3.45 -14.17
C PRO A 433 6.65 3.76 -12.84
N ILE A 434 6.15 3.22 -11.72
CA ILE A 434 6.81 3.41 -10.43
C ILE A 434 8.23 2.84 -10.45
N LEU A 435 9.20 3.59 -9.94
CA LEU A 435 10.54 3.05 -9.68
C LEU A 435 10.58 2.48 -8.25
N GLY A 436 10.75 1.17 -8.10
CA GLY A 436 10.88 0.52 -6.80
C GLY A 436 12.35 0.40 -6.40
N LEU A 437 12.75 1.17 -5.40
CA LEU A 437 14.13 1.30 -4.93
C LEU A 437 14.36 0.36 -3.73
N VAL A 438 14.80 -0.86 -4.06
CA VAL A 438 15.01 -1.96 -3.12
C VAL A 438 16.22 -1.69 -2.25
N GLN A 439 16.08 -1.88 -0.93
CA GLN A 439 17.12 -1.69 0.08
C GLN A 439 17.81 -0.33 -0.09
N ALA A 440 17.03 0.74 -0.27
CA ALA A 440 17.52 2.08 -0.56
C ALA A 440 18.45 2.55 0.57
N GLY A 441 19.62 3.09 0.19
CA GLY A 441 20.63 3.51 1.16
C GLY A 441 21.26 2.41 2.02
N ALA A 442 21.10 1.11 1.69
CA ALA A 442 21.67 0.02 2.50
C ALA A 442 23.18 0.16 2.80
N ALA A 443 23.95 0.74 1.88
CA ALA A 443 25.39 0.96 2.05
C ALA A 443 25.77 2.35 2.61
N SER A 444 24.88 3.34 2.57
CA SER A 444 25.21 4.76 2.84
C SER A 444 24.32 5.47 3.86
N GLY A 445 23.10 4.98 4.11
CA GLY A 445 22.09 5.64 4.94
C GLY A 445 22.13 5.30 6.44
N GLY A 446 23.13 4.53 6.92
CA GLY A 446 23.26 4.14 8.33
C GLY A 446 24.01 5.17 9.20
N GLU A 447 24.73 4.67 10.21
CA GLU A 447 25.58 5.48 11.10
C GLU A 447 26.53 6.41 10.29
N PRO A 448 26.69 7.70 10.67
CA PRO A 448 26.18 8.34 11.87
C PRO A 448 24.85 9.08 11.72
N THR A 449 24.29 9.18 10.51
CA THR A 449 23.12 10.05 10.25
C THR A 449 21.79 9.32 10.20
N TYR A 450 21.79 8.02 9.93
CA TYR A 450 20.59 7.17 9.83
C TYR A 450 19.54 7.65 8.81
N THR A 451 19.95 8.47 7.83
CA THR A 451 19.08 9.11 6.81
C THR A 451 18.47 8.15 5.79
N GLY A 452 18.93 6.90 5.73
CA GLY A 452 18.36 5.82 4.92
C GLY A 452 18.14 4.56 5.76
N ARG A 453 17.54 4.73 6.94
CA ARG A 453 17.18 3.68 7.90
C ARG A 453 15.83 3.96 8.53
N ASP A 454 15.22 2.89 9.03
CA ASP A 454 14.04 2.95 9.93
C ASP A 454 12.87 3.79 9.42
N ASN A 455 12.68 3.76 8.10
CA ASN A 455 11.60 4.44 7.41
C ASN A 455 11.31 3.79 6.04
N ALA A 456 10.37 4.37 5.30
CA ALA A 456 10.26 4.27 3.84
C ALA A 456 9.88 5.66 3.31
N TYR A 457 9.70 5.80 2.00
CA TYR A 457 9.08 6.99 1.41
C TYR A 457 8.58 6.72 -0.01
N MET A 458 7.68 7.60 -0.46
CA MET A 458 7.30 7.82 -1.85
C MET A 458 7.67 9.25 -2.27
N LEU A 459 8.27 9.42 -3.45
CA LEU A 459 8.28 10.70 -4.14
C LEU A 459 7.34 10.63 -5.35
N THR A 460 6.20 11.30 -5.24
CA THR A 460 5.23 11.43 -6.32
C THR A 460 5.53 12.67 -7.15
N LEU A 461 5.80 12.49 -8.44
CA LEU A 461 5.97 13.59 -9.41
C LEU A 461 4.71 13.71 -10.28
N PRO A 462 4.47 14.86 -10.96
CA PRO A 462 3.30 15.06 -11.82
C PRO A 462 3.14 14.01 -12.94
N ASP A 463 1.93 13.93 -13.51
CA ASP A 463 1.54 12.96 -14.54
C ASP A 463 2.55 12.88 -15.71
N GLY A 464 2.92 11.65 -16.10
CA GLY A 464 3.95 11.40 -17.12
C GLY A 464 5.40 11.58 -16.66
N ILE A 465 5.65 11.77 -15.37
CA ILE A 465 7.00 11.68 -14.77
C ILE A 465 7.01 10.55 -13.72
N PRO A 466 7.91 9.54 -13.83
CA PRO A 466 7.98 8.42 -12.89
C PRO A 466 8.04 8.86 -11.42
N ALA A 467 7.08 8.40 -10.63
CA ALA A 467 7.17 8.37 -9.17
C ALA A 467 8.15 7.26 -8.71
N TRP A 468 8.67 7.35 -7.49
CA TRP A 468 9.51 6.29 -6.92
C TRP A 468 9.31 6.10 -5.43
N SER A 469 9.39 4.85 -4.97
CA SER A 469 9.37 4.52 -3.55
C SER A 469 10.68 3.86 -3.11
N GLY A 470 11.16 4.23 -1.92
CA GLY A 470 12.37 3.69 -1.32
C GLY A 470 12.06 2.89 -0.06
N MET A 471 12.36 1.60 -0.09
CA MET A 471 12.24 0.72 1.08
C MET A 471 13.59 0.70 1.80
N PHE A 472 13.63 1.06 3.09
CA PHE A 472 14.86 0.99 3.87
C PHE A 472 15.02 -0.33 4.63
N LEU A 473 16.26 -0.57 5.05
CA LEU A 473 16.58 -1.49 6.12
C LEU A 473 16.28 -0.82 7.47
N TRP A 474 15.78 -1.59 8.41
CA TRP A 474 15.42 -1.14 9.76
C TRP A 474 16.39 -1.75 10.78
N GLU A 475 16.79 -1.00 11.81
CA GLU A 475 17.74 -1.40 12.85
C GLU A 475 17.53 -0.67 14.19
N PRO A 476 17.98 -1.20 15.34
CA PRO A 476 17.86 -0.48 16.61
C PRO A 476 18.77 0.77 16.67
N ILE A 477 18.17 1.96 16.68
CA ILE A 477 18.85 3.25 16.89
C ILE A 477 18.71 3.67 18.36
N LYS A 478 19.81 3.65 19.10
CA LYS A 478 19.83 3.96 20.53
C LYS A 478 19.23 5.35 20.83
N GLY A 479 18.21 5.40 21.69
CA GLY A 479 17.56 6.63 22.12
C GLY A 479 16.58 7.24 21.10
N ALA A 480 16.31 6.55 19.99
CA ALA A 480 15.36 6.98 18.96
C ALA A 480 14.38 5.86 18.55
N PHE A 481 14.86 4.62 18.37
CA PHE A 481 14.07 3.50 17.86
C PHE A 481 14.60 2.14 18.37
N GLU A 482 13.76 1.36 19.03
CA GLU A 482 14.08 0.05 19.62
C GLU A 482 13.43 -1.12 18.85
N GLY A 483 13.27 -1.00 17.52
CA GLY A 483 12.73 -2.06 16.66
C GLY A 483 13.66 -3.27 16.49
N GLU A 484 13.54 -3.97 15.36
CA GLU A 484 14.31 -5.18 15.05
C GLU A 484 15.05 -5.02 13.73
N TYR A 485 16.23 -5.65 13.60
CA TYR A 485 16.94 -5.73 12.31
C TYR A 485 16.07 -6.42 11.27
N THR A 486 15.45 -5.65 10.37
CA THR A 486 14.46 -6.12 9.38
C THR A 486 14.64 -5.38 8.05
N ASP A 487 14.04 -5.92 6.98
CA ASP A 487 14.17 -5.40 5.62
C ASP A 487 12.78 -4.98 5.13
N GLY A 488 12.59 -3.67 4.91
CA GLY A 488 11.28 -3.05 4.61
C GLY A 488 10.66 -3.52 3.30
N ASP A 489 11.47 -4.01 2.36
CA ASP A 489 11.02 -4.66 1.12
C ASP A 489 10.11 -5.88 1.34
N PHE A 490 9.96 -6.34 2.58
CA PHE A 490 9.10 -7.46 2.98
C PHE A 490 7.93 -7.10 3.91
N ASP A 491 7.68 -5.82 4.24
CA ASP A 491 6.46 -5.39 4.93
C ASP A 491 5.43 -4.88 3.92
N ALA A 492 4.46 -5.71 3.54
CA ALA A 492 3.42 -5.31 2.60
C ALA A 492 2.63 -4.08 3.07
N GLY A 493 2.42 -3.90 4.39
CA GLY A 493 1.69 -2.76 4.92
C GLY A 493 2.39 -1.42 4.62
N ILE A 494 3.71 -1.40 4.72
CA ILE A 494 4.53 -0.22 4.38
C ILE A 494 4.56 0.00 2.87
N ILE A 495 4.76 -1.05 2.06
CA ILE A 495 4.76 -0.92 0.60
C ILE A 495 3.41 -0.37 0.09
N TYR A 496 2.30 -0.79 0.69
CA TYR A 496 0.96 -0.30 0.37
C TYR A 496 0.73 1.14 0.85
N HIS A 497 1.27 1.51 2.00
CA HIS A 497 1.27 2.89 2.50
C HIS A 497 1.98 3.80 1.47
N GLU A 498 3.23 3.49 1.12
CA GLU A 498 3.99 4.29 0.14
C GLU A 498 3.28 4.36 -1.21
N TYR A 499 2.77 3.25 -1.75
CA TYR A 499 2.06 3.25 -3.03
C TYR A 499 0.80 4.13 -3.01
N SER A 500 0.15 4.28 -1.85
CA SER A 500 -1.02 5.14 -1.69
C SER A 500 -0.67 6.63 -1.67
N HIS A 501 0.56 7.03 -1.33
CA HIS A 501 1.02 8.41 -1.56
C HIS A 501 1.08 8.78 -3.03
N ALA A 502 1.34 7.82 -3.93
CA ALA A 502 1.26 8.09 -5.37
C ALA A 502 -0.18 8.32 -5.83
N LEU A 503 -1.13 7.55 -5.30
CA LEU A 503 -2.57 7.79 -5.52
C LEU A 503 -2.98 9.17 -5.00
N SER A 504 -2.76 9.46 -3.72
CA SER A 504 -3.29 10.66 -3.08
C SER A 504 -2.74 11.96 -3.69
N ASN A 505 -1.42 12.04 -3.94
CA ASN A 505 -0.78 13.20 -4.56
C ASN A 505 -1.14 13.39 -6.05
N ARG A 506 -1.57 12.35 -6.77
CA ARG A 506 -2.03 12.45 -8.16
C ARG A 506 -3.53 12.73 -8.28
N TYR A 507 -4.32 12.27 -7.30
CA TYR A 507 -5.77 12.14 -7.48
C TYR A 507 -6.58 13.11 -6.61
N VAL A 508 -6.09 13.54 -5.45
CA VAL A 508 -6.78 14.56 -4.63
C VAL A 508 -6.80 15.89 -5.39
N ALA A 509 -7.99 16.45 -5.59
CA ALA A 509 -8.25 17.66 -6.37
C ALA A 509 -7.70 17.65 -7.82
N GLY A 510 -7.32 16.48 -8.36
CA GLY A 510 -6.67 16.34 -9.67
C GLY A 510 -5.13 16.49 -9.65
N GLY A 511 -4.51 16.48 -8.46
CA GLY A 511 -3.06 16.55 -8.26
C GLY A 511 -2.56 17.93 -7.84
N GLU A 512 -1.25 18.03 -7.55
CA GLU A 512 -0.58 19.26 -7.06
C GLU A 512 -1.23 19.83 -5.77
N SER A 513 -1.62 18.92 -4.87
CA SER A 513 -2.31 19.16 -3.60
C SER A 513 -1.64 18.33 -2.49
N LEU A 514 -2.09 18.49 -1.23
CA LEU A 514 -1.58 17.87 0.00
C LEU A 514 -0.37 18.58 0.62
N ASN A 515 -0.25 19.88 0.35
CA ASN A 515 0.83 20.77 0.82
C ASN A 515 0.57 21.34 2.23
N SER A 516 -0.71 21.45 2.62
CA SER A 516 -1.14 21.99 3.91
C SER A 516 -1.12 20.94 5.02
N HIS A 517 -1.06 21.36 6.29
CA HIS A 517 -0.91 20.45 7.44
C HIS A 517 -1.94 19.30 7.49
N GLN A 518 -3.24 19.61 7.49
CA GLN A 518 -4.31 18.60 7.50
C GLN A 518 -4.33 17.77 6.20
N ALA A 519 -3.99 18.36 5.05
CA ALA A 519 -4.03 17.66 3.78
C ALA A 519 -2.88 16.64 3.68
N GLY A 520 -1.66 17.01 4.09
CA GLY A 520 -0.54 16.08 4.25
C GLY A 520 -0.84 14.99 5.28
N SER A 521 -1.48 15.35 6.41
CA SER A 521 -1.95 14.38 7.41
C SER A 521 -2.95 13.37 6.83
N MET A 522 -3.88 13.81 5.98
CA MET A 522 -4.77 12.90 5.25
C MET A 522 -4.00 12.04 4.23
N GLY A 523 -2.93 12.58 3.61
CA GLY A 523 -1.96 11.86 2.79
C GLY A 523 -1.42 10.60 3.47
N GLU A 524 -0.80 10.77 4.65
CA GLU A 524 -0.33 9.70 5.54
C GLU A 524 -1.44 8.70 5.88
N ALA A 525 -2.60 9.24 6.26
CA ALA A 525 -3.74 8.47 6.71
C ALA A 525 -4.36 7.58 5.62
N TRP A 526 -4.36 8.00 4.35
CA TRP A 526 -4.79 7.15 3.25
C TRP A 526 -3.82 6.00 3.01
N GLY A 527 -2.51 6.20 3.20
CA GLY A 527 -1.52 5.13 3.17
C GLY A 527 -1.80 4.05 4.20
N ASP A 528 -1.99 4.47 5.46
CA ASP A 528 -2.38 3.57 6.54
C ASP A 528 -3.72 2.87 6.26
N TRP A 529 -4.73 3.64 5.85
CA TRP A 529 -6.09 3.12 5.68
C TRP A 529 -6.18 2.14 4.52
N PHE A 530 -5.66 2.45 3.32
CA PHE A 530 -5.73 1.52 2.18
C PHE A 530 -4.87 0.28 2.40
N GLY A 531 -3.67 0.43 2.96
CA GLY A 531 -2.79 -0.70 3.28
C GLY A 531 -3.43 -1.65 4.30
N MET A 532 -3.93 -1.12 5.41
CA MET A 532 -4.59 -1.94 6.43
C MET A 532 -5.95 -2.48 5.97
N HIS A 533 -6.74 -1.70 5.22
CA HIS A 533 -8.00 -2.16 4.65
C HIS A 533 -7.76 -3.40 3.79
N TYR A 534 -6.84 -3.32 2.83
CA TYR A 534 -6.55 -4.42 1.92
C TYR A 534 -6.10 -5.68 2.68
N LEU A 535 -5.21 -5.53 3.67
CA LEU A 535 -4.71 -6.66 4.47
C LEU A 535 -5.82 -7.30 5.33
N VAL A 536 -6.66 -6.51 6.00
CA VAL A 536 -7.75 -7.02 6.86
C VAL A 536 -8.90 -7.61 6.04
N LYS A 537 -9.30 -6.95 4.94
CA LYS A 537 -10.32 -7.43 4.00
C LYS A 537 -9.99 -8.83 3.49
N ASN A 538 -8.74 -9.02 3.03
CA ASN A 538 -8.24 -10.29 2.49
C ASN A 538 -7.80 -11.32 3.55
N GLY A 539 -7.91 -11.02 4.85
CA GLY A 539 -7.50 -11.94 5.92
C GLY A 539 -5.99 -12.19 6.02
N LEU A 540 -5.20 -11.26 5.48
CA LEU A 540 -3.74 -11.23 5.54
C LEU A 540 -3.24 -10.65 6.88
N GLN A 541 -4.08 -9.84 7.53
CA GLN A 541 -3.88 -9.36 8.89
C GLN A 541 -5.20 -9.41 9.68
N LYS A 542 -5.11 -9.50 11.02
CA LYS A 542 -6.29 -9.50 11.90
C LYS A 542 -6.67 -8.08 12.30
N GLU A 543 -5.78 -7.40 13.02
CA GLU A 543 -5.95 -6.00 13.45
C GLU A 543 -5.18 -5.06 12.50
N PRO A 544 -5.66 -3.82 12.25
CA PRO A 544 -5.04 -2.84 11.37
C PRO A 544 -3.83 -2.14 12.01
N VAL A 545 -2.74 -2.90 12.19
CA VAL A 545 -1.47 -2.46 12.77
C VAL A 545 -0.43 -2.18 11.67
N VAL A 546 0.03 -0.93 11.59
CA VAL A 546 0.97 -0.45 10.56
C VAL A 546 2.43 -0.70 10.98
N GLY A 547 3.24 -1.29 10.10
CA GLY A 547 4.67 -1.56 10.37
C GLY A 547 4.91 -2.62 11.45
N ALA A 548 3.99 -3.57 11.61
CA ALA A 548 4.02 -4.57 12.68
C ALA A 548 5.25 -5.50 12.64
N TYR A 549 5.84 -5.70 11.45
CA TYR A 549 7.06 -6.48 11.25
C TYR A 549 8.30 -5.68 11.62
N VAL A 550 8.48 -4.50 11.03
CA VAL A 550 9.73 -3.72 11.17
C VAL A 550 9.95 -3.19 12.59
N THR A 551 8.87 -2.86 13.29
CA THR A 551 8.90 -2.40 14.68
C THR A 551 8.99 -3.52 15.71
N GLY A 552 8.69 -4.77 15.31
CA GLY A 552 8.46 -5.89 16.21
C GLY A 552 7.23 -5.72 17.14
N ASN A 553 6.37 -4.72 16.91
CA ASN A 553 5.18 -4.44 17.73
C ASN A 553 3.90 -4.87 16.98
N GLN A 554 3.24 -5.91 17.50
CA GLN A 554 2.00 -6.48 16.93
C GLN A 554 0.71 -5.88 17.53
N GLU A 555 0.81 -4.92 18.45
CA GLU A 555 -0.29 -4.25 19.15
C GLU A 555 -0.62 -2.89 18.50
N ARG A 556 0.40 -2.08 18.20
CA ARG A 556 0.25 -0.75 17.54
C ARG A 556 1.28 -0.44 16.44
N GLY A 557 2.32 -1.26 16.31
CA GLY A 557 3.33 -1.06 15.27
C GLY A 557 4.10 0.25 15.44
N ILE A 558 4.11 1.09 14.40
CA ILE A 558 4.83 2.38 14.38
C ILE A 558 4.00 3.57 14.92
N ARG A 559 2.67 3.48 14.82
CA ARG A 559 1.70 4.50 15.24
C ARG A 559 1.45 4.43 16.75
N SER A 560 0.72 5.39 17.33
CA SER A 560 0.31 5.35 18.74
C SER A 560 -0.74 4.26 19.03
N TRP A 561 -1.55 3.90 18.03
CA TRP A 561 -2.61 2.88 18.13
C TRP A 561 -2.72 2.02 16.85
N ALA A 562 -3.41 0.88 16.93
CA ALA A 562 -4.04 0.28 15.75
C ALA A 562 -5.23 1.16 15.29
N LEU A 563 -5.55 1.18 13.99
CA LEU A 563 -6.57 2.09 13.44
C LEU A 563 -7.99 1.87 14.01
N ASP A 564 -8.30 0.67 14.50
CA ASP A 564 -9.59 0.31 15.11
C ASP A 564 -9.66 0.64 16.61
N ASP A 565 -8.57 0.45 17.35
CA ASP A 565 -8.43 0.83 18.76
C ASP A 565 -8.21 2.34 18.97
N ALA A 566 -7.87 3.08 17.90
CA ALA A 566 -7.56 4.49 17.96
C ALA A 566 -8.74 5.34 18.50
N PRO A 567 -8.57 6.05 19.63
CA PRO A 567 -9.60 6.88 20.28
C PRO A 567 -9.82 8.22 19.56
N LEU A 568 -9.17 8.43 18.41
CA LEU A 568 -8.82 9.75 17.92
C LEU A 568 -9.94 10.53 17.23
N GLN A 569 -9.79 11.84 17.42
CA GLN A 569 -10.66 12.98 17.24
C GLN A 569 -10.37 13.98 16.12
N PHE A 570 -11.35 14.54 15.40
CA PHE A 570 -11.08 15.79 14.66
C PHE A 570 -10.66 16.96 15.56
N GLY A 571 -11.10 16.98 16.83
CA GLY A 571 -10.60 17.93 17.84
C GLY A 571 -9.23 17.58 18.43
N ASP A 572 -8.61 16.46 18.03
CA ASP A 572 -7.32 15.99 18.57
C ASP A 572 -6.13 16.43 17.69
N ILE A 573 -6.29 17.32 16.70
CA ILE A 573 -5.17 17.79 15.87
C ILE A 573 -4.08 18.40 16.77
N GLY A 574 -2.85 17.91 16.66
CA GLY A 574 -1.71 18.27 17.51
C GLY A 574 -1.61 17.52 18.85
N PHE A 575 -2.48 16.53 19.14
CA PHE A 575 -2.50 15.82 20.42
C PHE A 575 -1.17 15.13 20.77
N ASP A 576 -0.46 14.58 19.78
CA ASP A 576 0.67 13.69 20.03
C ASP A 576 1.82 14.41 20.73
N ILE A 577 2.69 13.63 21.37
CA ILE A 577 3.94 14.11 21.99
C ILE A 577 4.93 14.76 21.01
N VAL A 578 4.70 14.72 19.69
CA VAL A 578 5.44 15.51 18.69
C VAL A 578 4.76 16.84 18.31
N GLY A 579 3.54 17.11 18.77
CA GLY A 579 2.74 18.26 18.33
C GLY A 579 2.08 18.05 16.96
N PRO A 580 1.62 19.13 16.30
CA PRO A 580 1.12 19.06 14.94
C PRO A 580 2.20 18.55 13.97
N GLU A 581 1.99 17.35 13.44
CA GLU A 581 2.92 16.65 12.56
C GLU A 581 2.13 15.62 11.73
N VAL A 582 2.41 15.52 10.42
CA VAL A 582 1.54 14.80 9.48
C VAL A 582 1.40 13.31 9.77
N HIS A 583 2.45 12.63 10.24
CA HIS A 583 2.39 11.21 10.57
C HIS A 583 1.59 10.95 11.86
N ALA A 584 1.57 11.90 12.79
CA ALA A 584 0.83 11.85 14.04
C ALA A 584 -0.65 12.23 13.85
N ASP A 585 -0.93 13.35 13.19
CA ASP A 585 -2.30 13.80 12.91
C ASP A 585 -2.96 12.98 11.79
N GLY A 586 -2.17 12.24 10.99
CA GLY A 586 -2.70 11.21 10.10
C GLY A 586 -3.38 10.05 10.85
N GLU A 587 -2.98 9.73 12.08
CA GLU A 587 -3.67 8.73 12.91
C GLU A 587 -5.14 9.11 13.16
N ILE A 588 -5.44 10.41 13.23
CA ILE A 588 -6.81 10.93 13.39
C ILE A 588 -7.67 10.56 12.18
N TRP A 589 -7.25 10.94 10.97
CA TRP A 589 -8.05 10.69 9.77
C TRP A 589 -8.16 9.20 9.45
N ALA A 590 -7.09 8.43 9.70
CA ALA A 590 -7.11 6.98 9.54
C ALA A 590 -8.13 6.31 10.48
N ALA A 591 -8.17 6.73 11.76
CA ALA A 591 -9.16 6.27 12.74
C ALA A 591 -10.60 6.68 12.38
N ILE A 592 -10.80 7.90 11.87
CA ILE A 592 -12.11 8.39 11.39
C ILE A 592 -12.61 7.54 10.23
N LEU A 593 -11.79 7.32 9.20
CA LEU A 593 -12.16 6.48 8.06
C LEU A 593 -12.33 5.01 8.45
N TRP A 594 -11.61 4.50 9.44
CA TRP A 594 -11.81 3.15 9.96
C TRP A 594 -13.15 3.02 10.72
N HIS A 595 -13.52 4.04 11.51
CA HIS A 595 -14.82 4.12 12.17
C HIS A 595 -15.99 4.21 11.18
N VAL A 596 -15.82 4.96 10.08
CA VAL A 596 -16.80 5.01 8.96
C VAL A 596 -16.93 3.62 8.30
N ARG A 597 -15.81 2.95 8.01
CA ARG A 597 -15.79 1.60 7.44
C ARG A 597 -16.53 0.59 8.33
N GLU A 598 -16.23 0.54 9.63
CA GLU A 598 -16.90 -0.37 10.56
C GLU A 598 -18.39 -0.03 10.74
N SER A 599 -18.77 1.26 10.69
CA SER A 599 -20.17 1.69 10.69
C SER A 599 -20.94 1.20 9.45
N LEU A 600 -20.32 1.24 8.27
CA LEU A 600 -20.87 0.68 7.03
C LEU A 600 -20.98 -0.85 7.09
N ILE A 601 -19.94 -1.55 7.55
CA ILE A 601 -19.94 -3.01 7.73
C ILE A 601 -21.03 -3.45 8.72
N ALA A 602 -21.23 -2.72 9.81
CA ALA A 602 -22.26 -3.03 10.80
C ALA A 602 -23.69 -2.85 10.26
N ALA A 603 -23.89 -1.92 9.32
CA ALA A 603 -25.20 -1.62 8.72
C ALA A 603 -25.52 -2.50 7.49
N LEU A 604 -24.55 -2.72 6.61
CA LEU A 604 -24.71 -3.35 5.29
C LEU A 604 -24.21 -4.81 5.26
N GLY A 605 -23.38 -5.21 6.23
CA GLY A 605 -22.61 -6.45 6.19
C GLY A 605 -21.23 -6.28 5.54
N LYS A 606 -20.32 -7.24 5.77
CA LYS A 606 -18.89 -7.09 5.42
C LYS A 606 -18.65 -6.74 3.94
N GLU A 607 -19.13 -7.55 3.01
CA GLU A 607 -18.81 -7.43 1.58
C GLU A 607 -19.30 -6.10 0.97
N GLU A 608 -20.54 -5.71 1.29
CA GLU A 608 -21.13 -4.45 0.81
C GLU A 608 -20.54 -3.23 1.54
N GLY A 609 -20.39 -3.31 2.87
CA GLY A 609 -19.81 -2.23 3.67
C GLY A 609 -18.35 -1.91 3.35
N GLU A 610 -17.52 -2.93 3.08
CA GLU A 610 -16.15 -2.73 2.60
C GLU A 610 -16.13 -2.07 1.21
N SER A 611 -16.95 -2.55 0.27
CA SER A 611 -17.02 -2.00 -1.09
C SER A 611 -17.54 -0.55 -1.13
N VAL A 612 -18.54 -0.22 -0.31
CA VAL A 612 -19.01 1.17 -0.16
C VAL A 612 -17.90 2.04 0.42
N ALA A 613 -17.21 1.59 1.48
CA ALA A 613 -16.12 2.33 2.09
C ALA A 613 -14.95 2.61 1.13
N GLU A 614 -14.52 1.60 0.35
CA GLU A 614 -13.48 1.78 -0.68
C GLU A 614 -13.89 2.82 -1.71
N HIS A 615 -15.10 2.73 -2.27
CA HIS A 615 -15.53 3.63 -3.33
C HIS A 615 -15.80 5.07 -2.86
N ILE A 616 -16.44 5.30 -1.70
CA ILE A 616 -16.69 6.68 -1.25
C ILE A 616 -15.41 7.42 -0.87
N VAL A 617 -14.38 6.71 -0.37
CA VAL A 617 -13.06 7.30 -0.11
C VAL A 617 -12.35 7.60 -1.43
N MET A 618 -12.39 6.66 -2.38
CA MET A 618 -11.75 6.80 -3.69
C MET A 618 -12.35 7.94 -4.53
N ASP A 619 -13.67 8.00 -4.64
CA ASP A 619 -14.38 8.97 -5.47
C ASP A 619 -14.33 10.39 -4.89
N ALA A 620 -14.15 10.53 -3.57
CA ALA A 620 -14.04 11.83 -2.90
C ALA A 620 -12.76 12.59 -3.29
N MET A 621 -11.66 11.88 -3.53
CA MET A 621 -10.35 12.49 -3.83
C MET A 621 -10.42 13.53 -4.98
N PRO A 622 -10.86 13.19 -6.21
CA PRO A 622 -10.87 14.13 -7.33
C PRO A 622 -11.94 15.22 -7.25
N ILE A 623 -12.93 15.11 -6.35
CA ILE A 623 -14.00 16.11 -6.17
C ILE A 623 -13.81 16.98 -4.92
N SER A 624 -12.72 16.78 -4.20
CA SER A 624 -12.31 17.60 -3.05
C SER A 624 -11.87 19.01 -3.46
N ALA A 625 -11.85 19.93 -2.50
CA ALA A 625 -11.03 21.13 -2.59
C ALA A 625 -9.52 20.77 -2.70
N PRO A 626 -8.70 21.60 -3.37
CA PRO A 626 -7.24 21.57 -3.23
C PRO A 626 -6.83 21.91 -1.80
N ASP A 627 -5.76 21.27 -1.32
CA ASP A 627 -5.26 21.37 0.06
C ASP A 627 -6.39 21.32 1.12
N PRO A 628 -7.21 20.25 1.10
CA PRO A 628 -8.44 20.19 1.87
C PRO A 628 -8.19 20.04 3.36
N SER A 629 -9.08 20.63 4.16
CA SER A 629 -9.24 20.22 5.56
C SER A 629 -9.94 18.86 5.66
N MET A 630 -9.90 18.23 6.84
CA MET A 630 -10.70 17.01 7.09
C MET A 630 -12.22 17.28 6.98
N ASP A 631 -12.65 18.53 7.18
CA ASP A 631 -14.05 18.96 7.01
C ASP A 631 -14.47 19.03 5.54
N ASP A 632 -13.57 19.51 4.66
CA ASP A 632 -13.76 19.52 3.20
C ASP A 632 -13.84 18.08 2.67
N MET A 633 -12.90 17.22 3.10
CA MET A 633 -12.84 15.83 2.63
C MET A 633 -14.04 15.00 3.11
N ARG A 634 -14.51 15.17 4.36
CA ARG A 634 -15.81 14.62 4.80
C ARG A 634 -16.94 15.04 3.84
N THR A 635 -16.96 16.31 3.45
CA THR A 635 -17.98 16.85 2.55
C THR A 635 -17.89 16.23 1.16
N ALA A 636 -16.67 15.99 0.65
CA ALA A 636 -16.42 15.26 -0.59
C ALA A 636 -16.87 13.79 -0.51
N ILE A 637 -16.64 13.09 0.61
CA ILE A 637 -17.12 11.70 0.84
C ILE A 637 -18.65 11.62 0.83
N LEU A 638 -19.35 12.60 1.42
CA LEU A 638 -20.81 12.69 1.37
C LEU A 638 -21.32 13.00 -0.05
N ALA A 639 -20.56 13.76 -0.84
CA ALA A 639 -20.88 14.02 -2.25
C ALA A 639 -20.65 12.78 -3.14
N ALA A 640 -19.61 11.98 -2.87
CA ALA A 640 -19.37 10.70 -3.52
C ALA A 640 -20.50 9.70 -3.26
N ASP A 641 -21.00 9.60 -2.02
CA ASP A 641 -22.19 8.80 -1.70
C ASP A 641 -23.44 9.28 -2.45
N GLN A 642 -23.61 10.60 -2.57
CA GLN A 642 -24.71 11.20 -3.31
C GLN A 642 -24.66 10.88 -4.82
N ASP A 643 -23.48 10.84 -5.44
CA ASP A 643 -23.34 10.51 -6.86
C ASP A 643 -23.47 9.00 -7.13
N ARG A 644 -22.66 8.17 -6.44
CA ARG A 644 -22.60 6.72 -6.69
C ARG A 644 -23.81 5.96 -6.16
N TYR A 645 -24.29 6.30 -4.96
CA TYR A 645 -25.33 5.56 -4.24
C TYR A 645 -26.61 6.38 -4.05
N GLY A 646 -26.73 7.54 -4.69
CA GLY A 646 -27.93 8.38 -4.60
C GLY A 646 -28.16 9.02 -3.22
N GLY A 647 -27.19 8.92 -2.29
CA GLY A 647 -27.31 9.38 -0.91
C GLY A 647 -27.95 8.35 0.04
N ASP A 648 -28.05 7.08 -0.37
CA ASP A 648 -28.67 6.01 0.43
C ASP A 648 -27.97 5.79 1.80
N HIS A 649 -26.72 6.24 1.98
CA HIS A 649 -25.97 6.14 3.24
C HIS A 649 -25.84 7.47 4.00
N TYR A 650 -26.45 8.56 3.52
CA TYR A 650 -26.27 9.92 4.05
C TYR A 650 -26.38 10.05 5.58
N ASP A 651 -27.47 9.54 6.18
CA ASP A 651 -27.69 9.62 7.64
C ASP A 651 -26.66 8.78 8.43
N LEU A 652 -26.22 7.64 7.86
CA LEU A 652 -25.23 6.75 8.48
C LEU A 652 -23.83 7.39 8.45
N LEU A 653 -23.44 7.95 7.30
CA LEU A 653 -22.15 8.65 7.14
C LEU A 653 -22.08 9.89 8.04
N TRP A 654 -23.10 10.75 8.03
CA TRP A 654 -23.15 11.90 8.93
C TRP A 654 -23.04 11.50 10.40
N LYS A 655 -23.74 10.44 10.82
CA LYS A 655 -23.62 9.94 12.18
C LYS A 655 -22.21 9.42 12.49
N ALA A 656 -21.58 8.67 11.58
CA ALA A 656 -20.24 8.12 11.78
C ALA A 656 -19.17 9.23 11.90
N PHE A 657 -19.22 10.24 11.02
CA PHE A 657 -18.34 11.42 11.11
C PHE A 657 -18.62 12.26 12.37
N ALA A 658 -19.89 12.51 12.70
CA ALA A 658 -20.27 13.24 13.91
C ALA A 658 -19.83 12.52 15.20
N GLN A 659 -19.78 11.19 15.23
CA GLN A 659 -19.23 10.43 16.35
C GLN A 659 -17.72 10.64 16.57
N ARG A 660 -16.99 11.21 15.60
CA ARG A 660 -15.56 11.53 15.67
C ARG A 660 -15.26 13.03 15.49
N GLY A 661 -16.22 13.90 15.84
CA GLY A 661 -16.02 15.36 15.87
C GLY A 661 -16.19 16.09 14.53
N LEU A 662 -16.58 15.39 13.46
CA LEU A 662 -16.82 15.95 12.12
C LEU A 662 -18.31 16.18 11.79
N GLY A 663 -19.10 16.52 12.82
CA GLY A 663 -20.54 16.81 12.71
C GLY A 663 -20.87 18.03 11.85
N ALA A 664 -22.16 18.30 11.68
CA ALA A 664 -22.69 19.32 10.76
C ALA A 664 -22.25 20.76 11.12
N SER A 665 -21.96 21.02 12.39
CA SER A 665 -21.44 22.30 12.85
C SER A 665 -19.91 22.36 12.97
N ALA A 666 -19.19 21.28 12.61
CA ALA A 666 -17.73 21.20 12.69
C ALA A 666 -17.09 22.03 11.56
N LYS A 667 -15.96 22.66 11.86
CA LYS A 667 -15.33 23.62 10.94
C LYS A 667 -13.81 23.71 11.11
N SER A 668 -13.11 23.75 9.98
CA SER A 668 -11.73 24.24 9.82
C SER A 668 -11.71 25.67 9.23
N LEU A 669 -10.64 26.43 9.47
CA LEU A 669 -10.38 27.71 8.78
C LEU A 669 -9.74 27.49 7.41
N SER A 670 -8.86 26.50 7.29
CA SER A 670 -8.18 26.05 6.07
C SER A 670 -7.65 24.63 6.27
N GLY A 671 -6.92 24.10 5.29
CA GLY A 671 -6.12 22.88 5.45
C GLY A 671 -4.87 23.04 6.32
N ASP A 672 -4.52 24.25 6.78
CA ASP A 672 -3.39 24.53 7.72
C ASP A 672 -3.85 24.80 9.16
N ASP A 673 -5.16 24.68 9.41
CA ASP A 673 -5.70 24.95 10.74
C ASP A 673 -5.30 23.85 11.73
N SER A 674 -4.55 24.21 12.76
CA SER A 674 -4.15 23.32 13.85
C SER A 674 -5.01 23.44 15.12
N ASP A 675 -6.08 24.25 15.10
CA ASP A 675 -7.03 24.42 16.22
C ASP A 675 -8.48 24.44 15.68
N PRO A 676 -8.95 23.32 15.08
CA PRO A 676 -10.26 23.25 14.45
C PRO A 676 -11.41 23.36 15.46
N VAL A 677 -12.61 23.64 14.98
CA VAL A 677 -13.83 23.58 15.81
C VAL A 677 -14.52 22.22 15.60
N PRO A 678 -14.37 21.24 16.53
CA PRO A 678 -15.07 19.97 16.42
C PRO A 678 -16.55 20.10 16.77
N ALA A 679 -17.40 19.29 16.14
CA ALA A 679 -18.81 19.17 16.48
C ALA A 679 -19.33 17.74 16.33
N TYR A 680 -20.40 17.42 17.04
CA TYR A 680 -20.89 16.04 17.17
C TYR A 680 -22.36 15.92 16.75
N ASP A 681 -22.88 16.91 16.02
CA ASP A 681 -24.27 17.00 15.60
C ASP A 681 -24.53 16.44 14.20
N HIS A 682 -25.68 15.79 14.04
CA HIS A 682 -26.27 15.45 12.75
C HIS A 682 -27.05 16.67 12.20
N PRO A 683 -27.05 16.93 10.86
CA PRO A 683 -27.75 18.09 10.28
C PRO A 683 -29.28 18.03 10.50
N VAL A 684 -29.85 16.84 10.63
CA VAL A 684 -31.25 16.64 11.05
C VAL A 684 -31.34 16.58 12.58
N SER A 685 -31.84 17.65 13.19
CA SER A 685 -31.88 17.81 14.66
C SER A 685 -32.60 16.69 15.42
N GLY A 686 -33.51 15.96 14.78
CA GLY A 686 -34.21 14.81 15.37
C GLY A 686 -33.36 13.55 15.58
N GLN A 687 -32.13 13.52 15.04
CA GLN A 687 -31.15 12.45 15.27
C GLN A 687 -30.17 12.77 16.40
N ASN A 688 -30.21 13.99 16.93
CA ASN A 688 -29.34 14.44 18.01
C ASN A 688 -29.98 14.18 19.38
N GLY A 689 -29.18 13.72 20.32
CA GLY A 689 -29.41 13.96 21.74
C GLY A 689 -28.87 15.35 22.13
N MET A 690 -28.95 15.66 23.42
CA MET A 690 -28.38 16.87 24.00
C MET A 690 -27.55 16.46 25.23
N LEU A 691 -26.24 16.65 25.17
CA LEU A 691 -25.41 16.59 26.36
C LEU A 691 -25.48 17.96 27.04
N ALA A 692 -25.90 18.00 28.30
CA ALA A 692 -25.94 19.22 29.10
C ALA A 692 -25.51 18.97 30.53
N GLY A 693 -24.96 19.97 31.20
CA GLY A 693 -24.49 19.76 32.57
C GLY A 693 -24.00 21.02 33.25
N LYS A 694 -23.63 20.87 34.51
CA LYS A 694 -23.06 21.94 35.32
C LYS A 694 -21.76 21.52 36.00
N ILE A 695 -20.72 22.30 35.80
CA ILE A 695 -19.41 22.13 36.42
C ILE A 695 -19.32 23.03 37.66
N ILE A 696 -19.10 22.44 38.83
CA ILE A 696 -18.93 23.14 40.11
C ILE A 696 -17.68 22.69 40.85
N ASN A 697 -17.04 23.64 41.53
CA ASN A 697 -15.94 23.37 42.45
C ASN A 697 -16.46 22.52 43.63
N SER A 698 -15.91 21.31 43.80
CA SER A 698 -16.37 20.34 44.80
C SER A 698 -16.21 20.86 46.23
N SER A 699 -15.26 21.78 46.47
CA SER A 699 -14.93 22.40 47.75
C SER A 699 -15.78 23.62 48.09
N THR A 700 -15.92 24.57 47.17
CA THR A 700 -16.63 25.84 47.44
C THR A 700 -18.11 25.80 47.03
N LYS A 701 -18.51 24.83 46.20
CA LYS A 701 -19.81 24.72 45.53
C LYS A 701 -20.16 25.91 44.62
N LYS A 702 -19.17 26.75 44.30
CA LYS A 702 -19.27 27.77 43.24
C LYS A 702 -19.19 27.11 41.86
N PRO A 703 -19.77 27.71 40.82
CA PRO A 703 -19.49 27.33 39.43
C PRO A 703 -18.02 27.40 39.07
N VAL A 704 -17.60 26.58 38.11
CA VAL A 704 -16.33 26.75 37.39
C VAL A 704 -16.64 27.34 36.02
N LYS A 705 -16.10 28.51 35.74
CA LYS A 705 -16.19 29.20 34.44
C LYS A 705 -15.01 28.78 33.55
N ASP A 706 -15.20 28.79 32.24
CA ASP A 706 -14.16 28.60 31.20
C ASP A 706 -13.46 27.23 31.28
N ALA A 707 -14.08 26.25 31.97
CA ALA A 707 -13.63 24.86 31.89
C ALA A 707 -13.85 24.35 30.46
N LYS A 708 -12.82 23.75 29.88
CA LYS A 708 -12.86 23.09 28.59
C LYS A 708 -13.64 21.79 28.69
N ILE A 709 -14.61 21.58 27.79
CA ILE A 709 -15.26 20.29 27.58
C ILE A 709 -14.73 19.73 26.26
N ILE A 710 -14.10 18.56 26.31
CA ILE A 710 -13.37 17.94 25.20
C ILE A 710 -13.97 16.55 24.91
N ILE A 711 -14.11 16.22 23.62
CA ILE A 711 -14.72 15.01 23.02
C ILE A 711 -14.16 13.63 23.48
N GLY A 712 -13.09 13.62 24.27
CA GLY A 712 -12.13 12.52 24.26
C GLY A 712 -11.40 12.31 25.57
N GLN A 713 -10.15 11.85 25.48
CA GLN A 713 -9.28 11.63 26.63
C GLN A 713 -8.10 12.61 26.74
N TYR A 714 -7.55 13.07 25.62
CA TYR A 714 -6.47 14.06 25.60
C TYR A 714 -7.00 15.48 25.91
N GLU A 715 -6.14 16.35 26.43
CA GLU A 715 -6.43 17.79 26.60
C GLU A 715 -5.35 18.68 26.01
N ALA A 716 -4.08 18.29 26.16
CA ALA A 716 -2.94 19.02 25.64
C ALA A 716 -3.04 19.17 24.12
N ARG A 717 -2.98 20.43 23.66
CA ARG A 717 -3.06 20.82 22.25
C ARG A 717 -4.36 20.41 21.53
N THR A 718 -5.39 19.97 22.25
CA THR A 718 -6.70 19.58 21.66
C THR A 718 -7.74 20.70 21.77
N SER A 719 -8.63 20.76 20.77
CA SER A 719 -9.66 21.79 20.65
C SER A 719 -10.94 21.40 21.41
N PRO A 720 -11.42 22.23 22.36
CA PRO A 720 -12.65 21.94 23.10
C PRO A 720 -13.91 22.19 22.24
N VAL A 721 -14.91 21.31 22.37
CA VAL A 721 -16.22 21.51 21.73
C VAL A 721 -17.05 22.60 22.42
N ALA A 722 -16.80 22.86 23.70
CA ALA A 722 -17.48 23.91 24.45
C ALA A 722 -16.64 24.39 25.66
N LEU A 723 -16.95 25.61 26.12
CA LEU A 723 -16.50 26.14 27.40
C LEU A 723 -17.69 26.30 28.36
N SER A 724 -17.45 26.13 29.66
CA SER A 724 -18.48 26.37 30.68
C SER A 724 -18.73 27.87 30.90
N SER A 725 -20.01 28.24 31.01
CA SER A 725 -20.45 29.64 31.24
C SER A 725 -20.07 30.18 32.63
N ASP A 726 -20.32 31.47 32.89
CA ASP A 726 -20.25 32.11 34.23
C ASP A 726 -21.05 31.35 35.32
N THR A 727 -22.05 30.55 34.90
CA THR A 727 -22.88 29.75 35.80
C THR A 727 -22.40 28.30 35.93
N GLY A 728 -21.31 27.94 35.24
CA GLY A 728 -20.75 26.59 35.13
C GLY A 728 -21.55 25.65 34.23
N GLY A 729 -22.65 26.14 33.64
CA GLY A 729 -23.47 25.38 32.71
C GLY A 729 -22.82 25.28 31.33
N PHE A 730 -22.96 24.11 30.70
CA PHE A 730 -22.62 23.83 29.31
C PHE A 730 -23.74 22.99 28.65
N SER A 731 -23.84 23.04 27.32
CA SER A 731 -24.76 22.17 26.55
C SER A 731 -24.36 22.10 25.08
N MET A 732 -24.46 20.93 24.47
CA MET A 732 -24.18 20.71 23.04
C MET A 732 -25.10 19.64 22.42
N PRO A 733 -25.58 19.82 21.18
CA PRO A 733 -26.20 18.73 20.42
C PRO A 733 -25.14 17.68 20.08
N ILE A 734 -25.50 16.40 20.22
CA ILE A 734 -24.58 15.28 20.00
C ILE A 734 -25.34 14.04 19.52
N VAL A 735 -24.83 13.33 18.51
CA VAL A 735 -25.44 12.11 17.98
C VAL A 735 -25.36 10.96 18.97
N SER A 736 -26.31 10.02 18.87
CA SER A 736 -26.33 8.84 19.74
C SER A 736 -25.03 8.03 19.65
N GLY A 737 -24.44 7.69 20.79
CA GLY A 737 -23.14 7.02 20.88
C GLY A 737 -22.70 6.83 22.32
N THR A 738 -21.45 6.42 22.49
CA THR A 738 -20.78 6.33 23.79
C THR A 738 -19.46 7.07 23.67
N TYR A 739 -19.22 8.04 24.55
CA TYR A 739 -18.08 8.95 24.45
C TYR A 739 -17.29 8.96 25.76
N ASP A 740 -15.98 9.09 25.66
CA ASP A 740 -15.17 9.57 26.78
C ASP A 740 -15.19 11.10 26.75
N ILE A 741 -15.28 11.76 27.91
CA ILE A 741 -15.43 13.22 27.99
C ILE A 741 -14.39 13.78 28.96
N THR A 742 -13.36 14.44 28.44
CA THR A 742 -12.36 15.13 29.27
C THR A 742 -12.85 16.53 29.61
N ILE A 743 -12.76 16.86 30.90
CA ILE A 743 -12.94 18.22 31.41
C ILE A 743 -11.60 18.69 31.95
N GLN A 744 -11.07 19.75 31.36
CA GLN A 744 -9.87 20.44 31.83
C GLN A 744 -10.26 21.83 32.34
N ALA A 745 -9.73 22.24 33.49
CA ALA A 745 -9.96 23.58 34.01
C ALA A 745 -8.82 24.06 34.89
N ARG A 746 -8.42 25.33 34.70
CA ARG A 746 -7.41 26.00 35.52
C ARG A 746 -7.79 25.97 37.01
N GLY A 747 -6.89 25.45 37.84
CA GLY A 747 -7.09 25.18 39.27
C GLY A 747 -7.73 23.81 39.59
N PHE A 748 -8.00 22.96 38.59
CA PHE A 748 -8.67 21.66 38.78
C PHE A 748 -8.01 20.51 38.05
N GLY A 749 -6.99 20.77 37.23
CA GLY A 749 -6.36 19.75 36.40
C GLY A 749 -7.26 19.24 35.28
N SER A 750 -7.08 17.95 34.95
CA SER A 750 -7.82 17.25 33.90
C SER A 750 -8.53 16.00 34.44
N THR A 751 -9.74 15.72 33.96
CA THR A 751 -10.51 14.53 34.37
C THR A 751 -11.38 14.00 33.23
N THR A 752 -11.14 12.76 32.83
CA THR A 752 -11.92 12.03 31.82
C THR A 752 -13.08 11.25 32.45
N PHE A 753 -14.30 11.54 32.01
CA PHE A 753 -15.51 10.78 32.33
C PHE A 753 -15.73 9.75 31.23
N LYS A 754 -15.44 8.48 31.51
CA LYS A 754 -15.47 7.42 30.49
C LYS A 754 -16.87 6.88 30.24
N ASN A 755 -17.15 6.48 29.00
CA ASN A 755 -18.37 5.80 28.56
C ASN A 755 -19.69 6.55 28.86
N VAL A 756 -19.72 7.86 28.63
CA VAL A 756 -20.94 8.67 28.68
C VAL A 756 -21.82 8.29 27.48
N ALA A 757 -22.93 7.62 27.77
CA ALA A 757 -23.92 7.22 26.76
C ALA A 757 -24.80 8.40 26.35
N ILE A 758 -25.07 8.52 25.04
CA ILE A 758 -25.94 9.55 24.46
C ILE A 758 -27.09 8.90 23.70
N THR A 759 -28.32 9.31 24.02
CA THR A 759 -29.55 8.85 23.36
C THR A 759 -30.15 9.96 22.48
N ALA A 760 -30.50 9.62 21.22
CA ALA A 760 -31.12 10.58 20.30
C ALA A 760 -32.50 11.03 20.79
N GLY A 761 -32.77 12.34 20.77
CA GLY A 761 -34.01 12.94 21.26
C GLY A 761 -34.12 13.10 22.78
N GLU A 762 -33.12 12.66 23.56
CA GLU A 762 -33.08 12.80 25.02
C GLU A 762 -32.05 13.86 25.47
N ILE A 763 -32.17 14.32 26.72
CA ILE A 763 -31.20 15.22 27.35
C ILE A 763 -30.43 14.42 28.40
N GLU A 764 -29.15 14.20 28.15
CA GLU A 764 -28.23 13.50 29.05
C GLU A 764 -27.56 14.52 29.95
N SER A 765 -27.63 14.29 31.27
CA SER A 765 -27.18 15.24 32.28
C SER A 765 -25.84 14.84 32.89
N LEU A 766 -24.80 15.63 32.64
CA LEU A 766 -23.45 15.45 33.18
C LEU A 766 -23.08 16.57 34.17
N ASP A 767 -23.60 16.46 35.40
CA ASP A 767 -23.27 17.38 36.50
C ASP A 767 -21.95 16.96 37.19
N VAL A 768 -20.95 17.83 37.17
CA VAL A 768 -19.58 17.52 37.56
C VAL A 768 -19.13 18.32 38.79
N ASN A 769 -18.59 17.62 39.77
CA ASN A 769 -17.97 18.20 40.97
C ASN A 769 -16.44 18.10 40.85
N LEU A 770 -15.78 19.08 40.21
CA LEU A 770 -14.32 19.09 40.08
C LEU A 770 -13.65 19.37 41.43
N SER A 771 -12.72 18.51 41.83
CA SER A 771 -11.86 18.76 43.00
C SER A 771 -10.71 19.67 42.62
N PRO A 772 -10.41 20.73 43.40
CA PRO A 772 -9.26 21.58 43.11
C PRO A 772 -7.95 20.79 43.13
N ASN A 773 -7.09 21.04 42.14
CA ASN A 773 -5.71 20.54 42.12
C ASN A 773 -4.89 21.31 43.17
N LEU A 774 -4.48 20.66 44.24
CA LEU A 774 -3.78 21.31 45.35
C LEU A 774 -2.32 21.63 45.05
N ALA A 775 -1.75 21.06 43.99
CA ALA A 775 -0.42 21.39 43.48
C ALA A 775 -0.45 22.53 42.45
N SER A 776 -1.63 22.94 41.96
CA SER A 776 -1.78 23.98 40.95
C SER A 776 -1.31 25.35 41.45
N ALA A 777 -0.42 25.97 40.69
CA ALA A 777 -0.02 27.36 40.88
C ALA A 777 -1.22 28.32 40.73
N ALA A 778 -2.23 27.96 39.92
CA ALA A 778 -3.47 28.73 39.79
C ALA A 778 -4.34 28.72 41.06
N ASN A 779 -4.10 27.77 41.98
CA ASN A 779 -4.72 27.75 43.31
C ASN A 779 -3.84 28.38 44.40
N GLY A 780 -2.63 28.86 44.06
CA GLY A 780 -1.67 29.42 45.00
C GLY A 780 -0.77 28.38 45.68
N ALA A 781 -0.52 27.24 45.04
CA ALA A 781 0.59 26.38 45.42
C ALA A 781 1.93 27.03 45.04
N GLU A 782 2.98 26.82 45.85
CA GLU A 782 4.30 27.43 45.64
C GLU A 782 5.42 26.38 45.58
N VAL A 783 6.40 26.58 44.70
CA VAL A 783 7.62 25.74 44.65
C VAL A 783 8.56 26.19 45.76
N VAL A 784 8.76 25.32 46.76
CA VAL A 784 9.61 25.58 47.93
C VAL A 784 11.09 25.36 47.61
N SER A 785 11.39 24.34 46.80
CA SER A 785 12.75 23.99 46.39
C SER A 785 12.76 23.05 45.20
N VAL A 786 13.79 23.14 44.36
CA VAL A 786 14.08 22.23 43.24
C VAL A 786 15.57 21.86 43.27
N SER A 787 15.93 20.63 42.91
CA SER A 787 17.34 20.20 42.81
C SER A 787 18.04 20.79 41.58
N ASP A 788 17.36 20.80 40.45
CA ASP A 788 17.83 21.25 39.15
C ASP A 788 16.65 21.47 38.18
N GLU A 789 16.69 22.55 37.41
CA GLU A 789 15.72 22.86 36.34
C GLU A 789 16.41 23.64 35.21
N THR A 790 15.82 23.64 34.02
CA THR A 790 16.26 24.51 32.92
C THR A 790 15.48 25.83 32.92
N GLU A 791 16.11 26.93 32.48
CA GLU A 791 15.47 28.25 32.38
C GLU A 791 14.22 28.23 31.48
N THR A 792 14.21 27.37 30.46
CA THR A 792 13.16 27.26 29.46
C THR A 792 12.03 26.32 29.86
N HIS A 793 12.27 25.38 30.77
CA HIS A 793 11.30 24.38 31.26
C HIS A 793 11.38 24.24 32.80
N PRO A 794 11.02 25.30 33.55
CA PRO A 794 11.08 25.33 35.03
C PRO A 794 9.96 24.51 35.68
N VAL A 795 10.10 24.17 36.97
CA VAL A 795 9.15 23.32 37.73
C VAL A 795 7.71 23.83 37.72
N LYS A 796 7.49 25.16 37.61
CA LYS A 796 6.15 25.74 37.51
C LYS A 796 5.31 25.17 36.34
N ASN A 797 5.97 24.70 35.28
CA ASN A 797 5.33 24.09 34.11
C ASN A 797 4.75 22.71 34.39
N ALA A 798 5.08 22.09 35.54
CA ALA A 798 4.49 20.82 35.98
C ALA A 798 3.37 21.01 37.01
N LEU A 799 2.84 22.23 37.12
CA LEU A 799 1.90 22.69 38.16
C LEU A 799 0.86 23.68 37.59
N ASP A 800 0.63 23.68 36.28
CA ASP A 800 -0.17 24.69 35.56
C ASP A 800 -1.54 24.16 35.05
N ASP A 801 -1.87 22.91 35.39
CA ASP A 801 -3.10 22.18 35.06
C ASP A 801 -3.20 21.68 33.61
N THR A 802 -2.08 21.52 32.88
CA THR A 802 -2.05 20.89 31.55
C THR A 802 -0.82 19.99 31.36
N GLU A 803 -0.90 18.99 30.47
CA GLU A 803 0.24 18.19 30.03
C GLU A 803 0.87 18.70 28.71
N ALA A 804 0.44 19.88 28.24
CA ALA A 804 0.99 20.54 27.05
C ALA A 804 2.39 21.12 27.29
N THR A 805 2.64 21.58 28.51
CA THR A 805 3.92 22.10 29.04
C THR A 805 4.67 21.02 29.80
N VAL A 806 5.98 21.23 30.01
CA VAL A 806 6.81 20.33 30.83
C VAL A 806 7.83 21.07 31.68
N TYR A 807 8.17 20.46 32.81
CA TYR A 807 9.43 20.64 33.54
C TYR A 807 10.54 19.79 32.91
N THR A 808 11.77 20.32 32.84
CA THR A 808 12.97 19.55 32.44
C THR A 808 14.14 19.77 33.41
N SER A 809 14.78 18.68 33.84
CA SER A 809 16.00 18.74 34.67
C SER A 809 17.22 19.20 33.87
N GLN A 810 18.29 19.61 34.55
CA GLN A 810 19.57 19.87 33.88
C GLN A 810 20.16 18.56 33.31
N THR A 811 20.87 18.66 32.18
CA THR A 811 21.54 17.52 31.55
C THR A 811 22.84 17.18 32.27
N LYS A 812 23.00 15.91 32.65
CA LYS A 812 24.16 15.37 33.39
C LYS A 812 25.00 14.49 32.46
N GLU A 813 26.31 14.75 32.37
CA GLU A 813 27.23 14.05 31.46
C GLU A 813 27.33 12.54 31.76
N GLU A 814 27.23 12.16 33.03
CA GLU A 814 27.25 10.77 33.50
C GLU A 814 25.92 10.02 33.33
N GLY A 815 24.89 10.67 32.75
CA GLY A 815 23.53 10.18 32.67
C GLY A 815 22.62 10.69 33.80
N PHE A 816 21.31 10.55 33.62
CA PHE A 816 20.31 10.97 34.59
C PHE A 816 20.38 10.10 35.84
N THR A 817 20.59 10.76 36.99
CA THR A 817 20.77 10.15 38.31
C THR A 817 19.64 10.46 39.30
N GLY A 818 18.58 11.12 38.82
CA GLY A 818 17.45 11.58 39.61
C GLY A 818 17.33 13.10 39.69
N SER A 819 16.13 13.58 40.02
CA SER A 819 15.80 14.99 40.31
C SER A 819 14.63 15.05 41.31
N GLU A 820 14.54 16.09 42.13
CA GLU A 820 13.42 16.32 43.03
C GLU A 820 12.99 17.79 43.13
N PHE A 821 11.69 17.99 43.37
CA PHE A 821 11.13 19.30 43.73
C PHE A 821 10.07 19.18 44.82
N VAL A 822 9.88 20.27 45.56
CA VAL A 822 8.97 20.38 46.71
C VAL A 822 7.95 21.47 46.47
N ILE A 823 6.68 21.15 46.71
CA ILE A 823 5.51 22.00 46.53
C ILE A 823 4.86 22.23 47.90
N ASP A 824 4.56 23.47 48.26
CA ASP A 824 3.60 23.80 49.32
C ASP A 824 2.19 23.79 48.70
N LEU A 825 1.30 22.99 49.26
CA LEU A 825 -0.02 22.73 48.67
C LEU A 825 -0.99 23.88 48.98
N ALA A 826 -1.82 24.20 48.00
CA ALA A 826 -2.80 25.27 48.11
C ALA A 826 -3.78 25.09 49.29
N GLY A 827 -3.84 26.09 50.17
CA GLY A 827 -4.85 26.26 51.22
C GLY A 827 -4.28 26.41 52.65
N ASP A 828 -5.02 27.10 53.53
CA ASP A 828 -4.54 27.50 54.87
C ASP A 828 -4.25 26.35 55.87
N LYS A 829 -4.42 25.08 55.49
CA LYS A 829 -4.43 23.92 56.40
C LYS A 829 -3.99 22.61 55.72
N PRO A 830 -3.41 21.65 56.47
CA PRO A 830 -3.06 20.34 55.94
C PRO A 830 -4.22 19.65 55.22
N ALA A 831 -4.06 19.44 53.93
CA ALA A 831 -4.99 18.70 53.09
C ALA A 831 -4.87 17.20 53.38
N THR A 832 -5.96 16.46 53.22
CA THR A 832 -5.96 14.99 53.33
C THR A 832 -5.84 14.39 51.93
N VAL A 833 -4.61 14.38 51.41
CA VAL A 833 -4.26 13.92 50.07
C VAL A 833 -4.71 12.46 49.90
N SER A 834 -5.47 12.20 48.86
CA SER A 834 -6.03 10.88 48.53
C SER A 834 -5.42 10.28 47.27
N SER A 835 -4.99 11.12 46.33
CA SER A 835 -4.43 10.68 45.05
C SER A 835 -3.52 11.76 44.46
N VAL A 836 -2.60 11.32 43.61
CA VAL A 836 -1.76 12.17 42.77
C VAL A 836 -1.97 11.74 41.32
N GLN A 837 -2.21 12.67 40.41
CA GLN A 837 -2.22 12.38 38.97
C GLN A 837 -0.94 12.94 38.36
N VAL A 838 -0.30 12.18 37.48
CA VAL A 838 0.98 12.57 36.86
C VAL A 838 0.87 12.35 35.37
N SER A 839 1.41 13.27 34.57
CA SER A 839 1.68 13.02 33.15
C SER A 839 3.19 12.97 32.87
N ALA A 840 3.59 12.05 32.01
CA ALA A 840 4.94 11.86 31.52
C ALA A 840 5.09 12.33 30.07
N PHE A 841 4.16 13.15 29.56
CA PHE A 841 4.33 13.88 28.31
C PHE A 841 5.65 14.64 28.26
N LYS A 842 6.07 14.99 27.04
CA LYS A 842 7.32 15.68 26.75
C LYS A 842 7.06 16.99 25.99
N ASP A 843 8.03 17.90 26.01
CA ASP A 843 8.06 19.00 25.06
C ASP A 843 8.15 18.46 23.62
N ILE A 844 7.47 19.12 22.68
CA ILE A 844 7.33 18.65 21.29
C ILE A 844 8.68 18.55 20.55
N ALA A 845 9.66 19.40 20.88
CA ALA A 845 10.98 19.40 20.27
C ALA A 845 12.03 18.53 21.00
N LYS A 846 11.75 18.04 22.22
CA LYS A 846 12.67 17.17 22.98
C LYS A 846 12.56 15.69 22.64
N ALA A 847 13.57 14.92 23.06
CA ALA A 847 13.65 13.48 22.83
C ALA A 847 12.59 12.69 23.64
N ARG A 848 11.82 11.84 22.96
CA ARG A 848 10.80 10.94 23.59
C ARG A 848 11.34 10.03 24.69
N PHE A 849 12.63 9.67 24.65
CA PHE A 849 13.24 8.81 25.65
C PHE A 849 13.69 9.54 26.93
N SER A 850 13.67 10.88 26.99
CA SER A 850 13.87 11.60 28.27
C SER A 850 12.58 11.85 29.04
N ALA A 851 11.43 11.40 28.54
CA ALA A 851 10.17 11.35 29.29
C ALA A 851 10.32 10.57 30.61
N LEU A 852 9.55 10.95 31.63
CA LEU A 852 9.53 10.28 32.93
C LEU A 852 9.24 8.78 32.79
N LYS A 853 9.99 7.97 33.53
CA LYS A 853 9.75 6.53 33.70
C LYS A 853 9.32 6.21 35.12
N ASP A 854 10.19 6.39 36.10
CA ASP A 854 9.94 6.01 37.49
C ASP A 854 9.99 7.22 38.40
N PHE A 855 9.09 7.28 39.39
CA PHE A 855 9.06 8.35 40.38
C PHE A 855 8.61 7.89 41.78
N THR A 856 8.88 8.72 42.78
CA THR A 856 8.32 8.63 44.14
C THR A 856 7.65 9.94 44.51
N VAL A 857 6.49 9.85 45.16
CA VAL A 857 5.87 10.95 45.89
C VAL A 857 6.10 10.77 47.38
N GLN A 858 6.56 11.82 48.05
CA GLN A 858 6.64 11.91 49.50
C GLN A 858 5.76 13.06 50.01
N THR A 859 5.21 12.91 51.21
CA THR A 859 4.42 13.95 51.89
C THR A 859 5.13 14.45 53.14
N SER A 860 4.91 15.71 53.50
CA SER A 860 5.30 16.27 54.79
C SER A 860 4.24 17.20 55.39
N PHE A 861 4.20 17.31 56.71
CA PHE A 861 3.44 18.32 57.45
C PHE A 861 4.23 19.60 57.71
N ASP A 862 5.55 19.51 57.84
CA ASP A 862 6.44 20.57 58.34
C ASP A 862 7.52 20.99 57.33
N GLY A 863 7.64 20.26 56.21
CA GLY A 863 8.67 20.47 55.19
C GLY A 863 10.02 19.81 55.51
N GLU A 864 10.18 19.29 56.73
CA GLU A 864 11.42 18.68 57.23
C GLU A 864 11.33 17.15 57.27
N ASN A 865 10.21 16.61 57.75
CA ASN A 865 9.98 15.18 57.94
C ASN A 865 9.18 14.61 56.78
N TRP A 866 9.86 13.81 55.94
CA TRP A 866 9.31 13.26 54.69
C TRP A 866 8.94 11.78 54.82
N THR A 867 7.75 11.43 54.32
CA THR A 867 7.28 10.03 54.25
C THR A 867 6.90 9.70 52.81
N ALA A 868 7.48 8.64 52.24
CA ALA A 868 7.09 8.14 50.92
C ALA A 868 5.67 7.54 50.98
N VAL A 869 4.79 7.98 50.07
CA VAL A 869 3.37 7.57 50.02
C VAL A 869 3.01 6.85 48.72
N LYS A 870 3.78 7.06 47.65
CA LYS A 870 3.55 6.42 46.35
C LYS A 870 4.86 6.25 45.58
N ASP A 871 5.03 5.09 44.95
CA ASP A 871 5.89 4.91 43.79
C ASP A 871 5.00 4.75 42.55
N GLY A 872 5.45 5.26 41.41
CA GLY A 872 4.75 5.13 40.13
C GLY A 872 5.72 4.96 38.96
N THR A 873 5.21 4.33 37.89
CA THR A 873 5.98 3.97 36.70
C THR A 873 5.16 4.18 35.42
N PHE A 874 5.80 4.73 34.39
CA PHE A 874 5.32 4.78 33.01
C PHE A 874 6.13 3.78 32.17
N ASN A 875 5.46 2.74 31.67
CA ASN A 875 6.09 1.75 30.79
C ASN A 875 5.83 2.14 29.34
N ALA A 876 6.89 2.44 28.60
CA ALA A 876 6.84 2.57 27.14
C ALA A 876 7.02 1.21 26.47
N GLY A 877 6.29 0.98 25.37
CA GLY A 877 6.45 -0.20 24.51
C GLY A 877 7.48 0.00 23.39
N LYS A 878 7.84 -1.09 22.69
CA LYS A 878 8.54 -1.00 21.40
C LYS A 878 7.67 -0.28 20.36
N PRO A 879 8.26 0.31 19.31
CA PRO A 879 9.69 0.59 19.16
C PRO A 879 10.11 1.86 19.92
N ARG A 880 9.15 2.61 20.48
CA ARG A 880 9.39 3.91 21.11
C ARG A 880 8.24 4.31 22.05
N PRO A 881 8.49 5.18 23.04
CA PRO A 881 7.43 5.86 23.77
C PRO A 881 6.48 6.58 22.81
N ALA A 882 5.18 6.34 23.03
CA ALA A 882 4.08 6.94 22.30
C ALA A 882 3.09 7.60 23.28
N THR A 883 2.20 8.45 22.76
CA THR A 883 1.22 9.21 23.54
C THR A 883 0.45 8.41 24.61
N PRO A 884 -0.16 7.24 24.33
CA PRO A 884 -0.84 6.44 25.37
C PRO A 884 0.07 5.90 26.48
N ASP A 885 1.38 5.76 26.25
CA ASP A 885 2.31 5.32 27.28
C ASP A 885 2.54 6.40 28.34
N LEU A 886 2.45 7.68 27.92
CA LEU A 886 2.94 8.85 28.65
C LEU A 886 1.84 9.75 29.21
N HIS A 887 0.63 9.71 28.64
CA HIS A 887 -0.55 10.45 29.10
C HIS A 887 -0.89 10.22 30.60
N TYR A 888 -1.63 11.16 31.19
CA TYR A 888 -2.08 11.17 32.59
C TYR A 888 -2.42 9.79 33.18
N LYS A 889 -1.84 9.51 34.35
CA LYS A 889 -2.16 8.35 35.21
C LYS A 889 -2.49 8.83 36.62
N THR A 890 -3.65 8.41 37.12
CA THR A 890 -4.08 8.67 38.50
C THR A 890 -3.55 7.58 39.43
N PHE A 891 -2.84 8.00 40.47
CA PHE A 891 -2.21 7.16 41.47
C PHE A 891 -2.86 7.36 42.84
N ASP A 892 -3.87 6.57 43.15
CA ASP A 892 -4.52 6.58 44.47
C ASP A 892 -3.53 6.17 45.58
N LEU A 893 -3.64 6.83 46.74
CA LEU A 893 -2.93 6.48 47.97
C LEU A 893 -3.75 5.43 48.73
N ALA A 894 -3.08 4.37 49.23
CA ALA A 894 -3.75 3.27 49.90
C ALA A 894 -4.46 3.69 51.20
N GLU A 895 -3.92 4.70 51.89
CA GLU A 895 -4.58 5.42 52.97
C GLU A 895 -4.37 6.93 52.71
N PRO A 896 -5.43 7.77 52.75
CA PRO A 896 -5.27 9.22 52.57
C PRO A 896 -4.38 9.85 53.66
N VAL A 897 -3.37 10.61 53.24
CA VAL A 897 -2.35 11.18 54.13
C VAL A 897 -2.56 12.67 54.30
N LYS A 898 -2.41 13.16 55.53
CA LYS A 898 -2.42 14.60 55.78
C LYS A 898 -1.06 15.21 55.47
N ALA A 899 -1.05 16.26 54.65
CA ALA A 899 0.17 16.96 54.23
C ALA A 899 -0.09 18.46 54.08
N ASN A 900 0.95 19.26 54.31
CA ASN A 900 1.06 20.61 53.75
C ASN A 900 1.92 20.57 52.47
N PHE A 901 2.96 19.74 52.45
CA PHE A 901 3.92 19.69 51.36
C PHE A 901 3.93 18.34 50.65
N ILE A 902 4.18 18.37 49.35
CA ILE A 902 4.51 17.21 48.51
C ILE A 902 5.95 17.39 48.01
N LYS A 903 6.72 16.31 48.03
CA LYS A 903 7.99 16.18 47.30
C LYS A 903 7.80 15.18 46.18
N PHE A 904 8.05 15.61 44.95
CA PHE A 904 8.12 14.74 43.79
C PHE A 904 9.59 14.39 43.51
N ILE A 905 9.89 13.11 43.30
CA ILE A 905 11.24 12.61 43.02
C ILE A 905 11.19 11.80 41.74
N ALA A 906 11.69 12.36 40.64
CA ALA A 906 11.93 11.62 39.41
C ALA A 906 13.18 10.74 39.59
N LYS A 907 13.03 9.43 39.44
CA LYS A 907 14.10 8.42 39.63
C LYS A 907 14.77 8.06 38.31
N ASN A 908 13.98 7.80 37.27
CA ASN A 908 14.45 7.37 35.95
C ASN A 908 13.66 8.08 34.84
N ALA A 909 14.35 8.36 33.73
CA ALA A 909 13.76 8.61 32.42
C ALA A 909 13.59 7.28 31.65
N GLN A 910 12.97 7.30 30.48
CA GLN A 910 12.86 6.07 29.65
C GLN A 910 14.24 5.55 29.22
N ASP A 911 15.17 6.45 28.83
CA ASP A 911 16.62 6.22 28.72
C ASP A 911 17.38 7.24 29.58
N ASN A 912 17.91 6.79 30.74
CA ASN A 912 18.74 7.61 31.61
C ASN A 912 20.02 8.13 30.93
N SER A 913 20.51 7.51 29.85
CA SER A 913 21.76 7.93 29.20
C SER A 913 21.64 9.25 28.41
N LEU A 914 20.44 9.81 28.29
CA LEU A 914 20.20 11.18 27.79
C LEU A 914 20.51 12.28 28.83
N GLY A 915 20.84 11.94 30.07
CA GLY A 915 21.33 12.89 31.07
C GLY A 915 20.27 13.73 31.80
N HIS A 916 19.02 13.77 31.31
CA HIS A 916 17.93 14.58 31.86
C HIS A 916 16.59 13.82 31.88
N VAL A 917 15.61 14.37 32.60
CA VAL A 917 14.22 13.90 32.61
C VAL A 917 13.24 15.04 32.30
N GLN A 918 12.11 14.70 31.69
CA GLN A 918 10.96 15.58 31.48
C GLN A 918 9.75 15.07 32.28
N VAL A 919 8.99 15.98 32.88
CA VAL A 919 7.72 15.70 33.57
C VAL A 919 6.70 16.74 33.14
N ALA A 920 5.54 16.31 32.63
CA ALA A 920 4.54 17.24 32.12
C ALA A 920 3.73 17.91 33.24
N GLU A 921 3.16 17.13 34.16
CA GLU A 921 2.29 17.70 35.22
C GLU A 921 2.19 16.77 36.44
N VAL A 922 2.01 17.36 37.64
CA VAL A 922 1.88 16.66 38.92
C VAL A 922 0.71 17.25 39.73
N GLN A 923 -0.49 16.71 39.53
CA GLN A 923 -1.71 17.15 40.19
C GLN A 923 -1.94 16.42 41.51
N VAL A 924 -2.44 17.10 42.54
CA VAL A 924 -2.63 16.54 43.89
C VAL A 924 -4.08 16.76 44.35
N PHE A 925 -4.77 15.67 44.69
CA PHE A 925 -6.19 15.72 45.10
C PHE A 925 -6.41 15.18 46.51
N ALA A 926 -7.48 15.63 47.17
CA ALA A 926 -7.80 15.28 48.56
C ALA A 926 -9.20 14.65 48.72
N GLU A 927 -9.33 13.73 49.68
CA GLU A 927 -10.60 13.03 50.01
C GLU A 927 -11.72 14.01 50.42
N ARG A 928 -11.34 15.19 50.92
CA ARG A 928 -12.26 16.20 51.47
C ARG A 928 -11.82 17.60 51.10
N SER A 929 -12.82 18.43 50.82
CA SER A 929 -12.72 19.86 50.52
C SER A 929 -11.71 20.61 51.40
N SER A 930 -10.61 21.06 50.79
CA SER A 930 -9.62 21.99 51.35
C SER A 930 -10.14 23.44 51.45
N LYS A 931 -11.28 23.76 50.80
CA LYS A 931 -11.81 25.12 50.58
C LYS A 931 -10.92 26.00 49.68
N VAL A 932 -10.28 25.38 48.71
CA VAL A 932 -9.51 26.09 47.68
C VAL A 932 -10.42 26.67 46.60
N GLU A 933 -10.10 27.89 46.17
CA GLU A 933 -10.71 28.61 45.06
C GLU A 933 -9.58 29.14 44.18
N ALA A 934 -9.69 28.94 42.86
CA ALA A 934 -8.66 29.40 41.94
C ALA A 934 -8.49 30.92 42.02
N LEU A 935 -7.22 31.35 42.02
CA LEU A 935 -6.84 32.74 41.85
C LEU A 935 -7.41 33.25 40.52
N PRO A 936 -7.73 34.55 40.37
CA PRO A 936 -8.08 35.11 39.07
C PRO A 936 -7.04 34.74 38.00
N PRO A 937 -7.43 34.51 36.74
CA PRO A 937 -6.47 34.33 35.67
C PRO A 937 -5.61 35.59 35.51
N VAL A 938 -4.32 35.40 35.27
CA VAL A 938 -3.48 36.50 34.77
C VAL A 938 -3.87 36.68 33.31
N ILE A 939 -4.52 37.79 33.00
CA ILE A 939 -4.89 38.12 31.61
C ILE A 939 -3.63 38.57 30.89
N THR A 940 -3.08 37.69 30.07
CA THR A 940 -2.03 38.02 29.10
C THR A 940 -2.71 38.47 27.82
N GLU A 941 -2.68 39.78 27.53
CA GLU A 941 -3.14 40.33 26.25
C GLU A 941 -2.39 39.67 25.08
N PRO A 942 -2.99 39.51 23.88
CA PRO A 942 -2.28 39.02 22.70
C PRO A 942 -1.04 39.87 22.36
N PHE A 943 0.09 39.22 22.11
CA PHE A 943 1.28 39.90 21.58
C PHE A 943 1.22 39.92 20.05
N LYS A 944 1.26 41.12 19.48
CA LYS A 944 1.31 41.31 18.03
C LYS A 944 2.57 42.05 17.61
N SER A 945 3.20 41.58 16.54
CA SER A 945 4.31 42.25 15.86
C SER A 945 4.06 42.25 14.36
N GLU A 946 4.30 43.38 13.72
CA GLU A 946 4.09 43.57 12.28
C GLU A 946 5.41 43.98 11.62
N GLY A 947 5.63 43.52 10.38
CA GLY A 947 6.81 43.85 9.62
C GLY A 947 6.60 43.71 8.11
N MET A 948 7.69 43.84 7.36
CA MET A 948 7.71 43.65 5.90
C MET A 948 9.04 43.05 5.49
N ILE A 949 8.99 42.07 4.58
CA ILE A 949 10.18 41.40 4.03
C ILE A 949 10.23 41.68 2.52
N GLN A 950 11.38 42.16 2.03
CA GLN A 950 11.49 42.75 0.69
C GLN A 950 11.60 41.73 -0.43
N ALA A 951 12.34 40.64 -0.23
CA ALA A 951 12.57 39.63 -1.27
C ALA A 951 12.56 38.22 -0.67
N GLY A 952 11.88 37.30 -1.35
CA GLY A 952 11.95 35.87 -1.03
C GLY A 952 13.35 35.31 -1.29
N ASN A 953 13.79 34.43 -0.40
CA ASN A 953 15.07 33.74 -0.46
C ASN A 953 14.82 32.25 -0.14
N PRO A 954 14.87 31.33 -1.13
CA PRO A 954 14.57 29.90 -0.92
C PRO A 954 15.66 29.13 -0.14
N ALA A 955 16.54 29.87 0.56
CA ALA A 955 17.52 29.37 1.50
C ALA A 955 17.37 30.06 2.88
N THR A 956 16.16 30.51 3.21
CA THR A 956 15.68 30.67 4.58
C THR A 956 15.76 29.33 5.31
N GLY A 957 16.09 29.37 6.60
CA GLY A 957 16.24 28.17 7.42
C GLY A 957 17.63 27.52 7.36
N ILE A 958 17.86 26.63 8.33
CA ILE A 958 19.10 25.83 8.40
C ILE A 958 18.94 24.60 7.50
N GLY A 959 19.38 24.72 6.25
CA GLY A 959 19.57 23.58 5.36
C GLY A 959 20.95 22.94 5.55
N SER A 960 21.04 21.61 5.45
CA SER A 960 22.30 20.85 5.55
C SER A 960 23.18 21.04 4.29
N LEU A 961 23.80 22.22 4.16
CA LEU A 961 24.80 22.52 3.14
C LEU A 961 26.22 22.32 3.70
N ALA A 962 26.60 21.04 3.83
CA ALA A 962 27.96 20.55 4.09
C ALA A 962 28.62 21.10 5.37
N ASP A 963 28.36 20.44 6.50
CA ASP A 963 29.09 20.54 7.77
C ASP A 963 29.15 21.95 8.42
N LEU A 964 28.22 22.84 8.07
CA LEU A 964 28.11 24.18 8.63
C LEU A 964 26.65 24.52 8.96
N ASP A 965 26.41 24.97 10.20
CA ASP A 965 25.14 25.58 10.65
C ASP A 965 24.99 27.00 10.05
N ALA A 966 24.89 27.08 8.73
CA ALA A 966 24.84 28.33 7.98
C ALA A 966 23.69 28.31 6.97
N THR A 967 22.83 29.32 7.04
CA THR A 967 21.68 29.48 6.13
C THR A 967 22.11 30.21 4.86
N GLY A 968 21.24 30.27 3.83
CA GLY A 968 21.40 31.24 2.75
C GLY A 968 20.79 32.61 3.06
N SER A 969 20.08 32.75 4.18
CA SER A 969 19.47 34.00 4.65
C SER A 969 20.53 34.97 5.19
N VAL A 970 20.51 36.21 4.68
CA VAL A 970 21.35 37.30 5.17
C VAL A 970 20.91 37.69 6.58
N THR A 971 19.60 37.82 6.80
CA THR A 971 19.05 38.29 8.08
C THR A 971 19.26 37.28 9.20
N GLN A 972 19.02 35.99 8.93
CA GLN A 972 19.19 34.91 9.91
C GLN A 972 20.66 34.72 10.28
N ASN A 973 21.56 34.74 9.28
CA ASN A 973 23.00 34.63 9.52
C ASN A 973 23.55 35.84 10.29
N GLU A 974 23.12 37.07 10.02
CA GLU A 974 23.53 38.23 10.83
C GLU A 974 23.07 38.08 12.27
N PHE A 975 21.79 37.76 12.49
CA PHE A 975 21.19 37.55 13.81
C PHE A 975 21.97 36.52 14.65
N VAL A 976 22.18 35.30 14.13
CA VAL A 976 22.88 34.23 14.86
C VAL A 976 24.36 34.56 15.04
N SER A 977 25.07 34.98 14.00
CA SER A 977 26.53 35.17 14.06
C SER A 977 26.97 36.39 14.88
N THR A 978 26.13 37.42 14.97
CA THR A 978 26.41 38.62 15.77
C THR A 978 25.77 38.59 17.16
N GLN A 979 24.87 37.63 17.43
CA GLN A 979 24.06 37.55 18.65
C GLN A 979 23.35 38.88 18.95
N ASN A 980 22.76 39.47 17.92
CA ASN A 980 22.08 40.75 17.96
C ASN A 980 20.61 40.57 17.56
N PRO A 981 19.63 40.84 18.46
CA PRO A 981 18.21 40.65 18.19
C PRO A 981 17.62 41.69 17.21
N GLU A 982 18.37 42.74 16.86
CA GLU A 982 17.99 43.73 15.84
C GLU A 982 19.07 43.78 14.72
N PRO A 983 19.16 42.76 13.83
CA PRO A 983 20.15 42.73 12.77
C PRO A 983 19.94 43.88 11.77
N ALA A 984 21.03 44.46 11.25
CA ALA A 984 20.96 45.59 10.32
C ALA A 984 20.35 45.24 8.95
N SER A 985 20.37 43.96 8.58
CA SER A 985 19.68 43.37 7.43
C SER A 985 18.17 43.12 7.63
N GLN A 986 17.60 43.53 8.77
CA GLN A 986 16.17 43.46 9.06
C GLN A 986 15.26 43.78 7.86
N GLY A 987 14.41 42.82 7.47
CA GLY A 987 13.42 42.98 6.40
C GLY A 987 13.97 42.82 4.98
N VAL A 988 15.23 42.39 4.79
CA VAL A 988 15.78 42.06 3.46
C VAL A 988 15.16 40.75 2.96
N ASP A 989 15.43 39.66 3.67
CA ASP A 989 14.96 38.28 3.38
C ASP A 989 14.37 37.55 4.61
N GLY A 990 14.34 38.22 5.76
CA GLY A 990 13.60 37.79 6.93
C GLY A 990 13.47 38.89 7.98
N TYR A 991 12.90 38.55 9.13
CA TYR A 991 12.59 39.50 10.21
C TYR A 991 12.70 38.83 11.58
N VAL A 992 13.37 39.45 12.55
CA VAL A 992 13.49 38.96 13.93
C VAL A 992 12.53 39.71 14.85
N VAL A 993 11.70 38.97 15.57
CA VAL A 993 10.73 39.48 16.56
C VAL A 993 11.17 39.03 17.94
N SER A 994 11.49 39.97 18.83
CA SER A 994 11.77 39.67 20.24
C SER A 994 10.48 39.40 21.01
N LEU A 995 10.33 38.19 21.54
CA LEU A 995 9.13 37.75 22.25
C LEU A 995 9.23 38.10 23.75
N PRO A 996 8.23 38.74 24.39
CA PRO A 996 8.27 39.03 25.82
C PRO A 996 8.23 37.78 26.71
N GLU A 997 8.82 37.85 27.90
CA GLU A 997 9.01 36.71 28.85
C GLU A 997 7.74 35.91 29.14
N GLN A 998 6.61 36.60 29.26
CA GLN A 998 5.28 36.04 29.56
C GLN A 998 4.66 35.14 28.47
N TYR A 999 5.27 35.05 27.28
CA TYR A 999 4.83 34.16 26.18
C TYR A 999 5.83 33.03 25.90
N ARG A 1000 6.90 32.91 26.69
CA ARG A 1000 8.00 31.94 26.49
C ARG A 1000 7.82 30.64 27.27
N ASP A 1001 6.63 30.38 27.76
CA ASP A 1001 6.31 29.30 28.70
C ASP A 1001 6.03 27.95 28.02
N GLY A 1002 5.80 27.94 26.70
CA GLY A 1002 5.36 26.76 25.95
C GLY A 1002 3.85 26.61 25.84
N LEU A 1003 3.07 27.53 26.43
CA LEU A 1003 1.60 27.48 26.42
C LEU A 1003 0.97 28.21 25.23
N HIS A 1004 1.68 29.15 24.61
CA HIS A 1004 1.07 30.11 23.69
C HIS A 1004 1.09 29.64 22.23
N ASN A 1005 -0.04 29.82 21.54
CA ASN A 1005 -0.13 29.60 20.10
C ASN A 1005 0.37 30.85 19.36
N VAL A 1006 1.03 30.66 18.22
CA VAL A 1006 1.46 31.70 17.29
C VAL A 1006 0.83 31.49 15.93
N SER A 1007 0.42 32.59 15.30
CA SER A 1007 0.08 32.63 13.88
C SER A 1007 0.88 33.73 13.20
N VAL A 1008 1.46 33.43 12.04
CA VAL A 1008 2.23 34.36 11.21
C VAL A 1008 1.55 34.47 9.86
N THR A 1009 0.96 35.64 9.59
CA THR A 1009 0.06 35.85 8.44
C THR A 1009 0.52 36.99 7.54
N GLY A 1010 0.52 36.74 6.24
CA GLY A 1010 0.73 37.72 5.18
C GLY A 1010 -0.57 38.16 4.49
N PRO A 1011 -0.48 38.72 3.27
CA PRO A 1011 -1.65 39.11 2.47
C PRO A 1011 -2.62 37.96 2.16
N ALA A 1012 -3.91 38.28 2.03
CA ALA A 1012 -4.95 37.30 1.72
C ALA A 1012 -4.99 36.83 0.24
N ASP A 1013 -3.95 37.10 -0.56
CA ASP A 1013 -3.84 36.65 -1.96
C ASP A 1013 -3.00 35.39 -2.14
N GLY A 1014 -2.29 34.94 -1.10
CA GLY A 1014 -1.51 33.69 -1.10
C GLY A 1014 -0.29 33.70 -2.03
N ALA A 1015 0.17 34.88 -2.46
CA ALA A 1015 1.28 35.02 -3.41
C ALA A 1015 2.68 35.06 -2.73
N HIS A 1016 2.83 34.36 -1.61
CA HIS A 1016 4.00 34.37 -0.73
C HIS A 1016 4.10 33.08 0.09
N ASP A 1017 5.24 32.89 0.74
CA ASP A 1017 5.57 31.73 1.57
C ASP A 1017 6.49 32.19 2.72
N LEU A 1018 6.10 31.94 3.97
CA LEU A 1018 6.65 32.55 5.20
C LEU A 1018 7.11 31.48 6.20
N ASP A 1019 8.39 31.15 6.24
CA ASP A 1019 8.94 30.26 7.27
C ASP A 1019 9.04 30.92 8.66
N VAL A 1020 8.89 30.15 9.73
CA VAL A 1020 9.04 30.59 11.12
C VAL A 1020 10.08 29.74 11.86
N TYR A 1021 11.03 30.38 12.54
CA TYR A 1021 12.08 29.72 13.31
C TYR A 1021 12.17 30.33 14.72
N PHE A 1022 12.24 29.46 15.74
CA PHE A 1022 12.26 29.85 17.15
C PHE A 1022 13.64 29.73 17.75
N TYR A 1023 14.07 30.77 18.47
CA TYR A 1023 15.40 30.84 19.07
C TYR A 1023 15.33 31.14 20.57
N ASP A 1024 16.21 30.52 21.35
CA ASP A 1024 16.36 30.78 22.78
C ASP A 1024 17.11 32.09 23.08
N SER A 1025 17.28 32.42 24.37
CA SER A 1025 18.01 33.61 24.83
C SER A 1025 19.50 33.60 24.50
N SER A 1026 20.03 32.45 24.06
CA SER A 1026 21.42 32.20 23.68
C SER A 1026 21.61 32.09 22.16
N PHE A 1027 20.59 32.44 21.37
CA PHE A 1027 20.58 32.42 19.89
C PHE A 1027 20.71 31.00 19.29
N ASN A 1028 20.39 29.94 20.05
CA ASN A 1028 20.27 28.59 19.51
C ASN A 1028 18.89 28.38 18.89
N LEU A 1029 18.81 27.67 17.75
CA LEU A 1029 17.54 27.25 17.18
C LEU A 1029 16.92 26.16 18.09
N ILE A 1030 15.65 26.34 18.46
CA ILE A 1030 14.90 25.42 19.33
C ILE A 1030 13.62 24.86 18.71
N GLY A 1031 13.21 25.34 17.53
CA GLY A 1031 12.09 24.81 16.76
C GLY A 1031 11.81 25.62 15.50
N SER A 1032 10.89 25.16 14.66
CA SER A 1032 10.46 25.86 13.44
C SER A 1032 9.06 25.42 13.01
N ILE A 1033 8.38 26.28 12.25
CA ILE A 1033 7.17 25.98 11.46
C ILE A 1033 7.46 26.49 10.05
N ALA A 1034 7.63 25.57 9.10
CA ALA A 1034 8.10 25.84 7.75
C ALA A 1034 7.45 24.80 6.83
N THR A 1035 6.18 25.07 6.50
CA THR A 1035 5.32 24.26 5.64
C THR A 1035 5.44 24.75 4.19
N ALA A 1036 4.65 24.20 3.28
CA ALA A 1036 4.47 24.78 1.94
C ALA A 1036 3.29 25.78 1.89
N GLY A 1037 2.70 26.11 3.04
CA GLY A 1037 1.59 27.04 3.18
C GLY A 1037 2.05 28.51 3.16
N ALA A 1038 1.20 29.40 2.65
CA ALA A 1038 1.54 30.82 2.59
C ALA A 1038 1.65 31.49 3.98
N ASN A 1039 1.03 30.91 5.00
CA ASN A 1039 0.97 31.45 6.36
C ASN A 1039 1.20 30.33 7.36
N GLU A 1040 1.80 30.64 8.49
CA GLU A 1040 2.17 29.64 9.49
C GLU A 1040 1.32 29.72 10.75
N SER A 1041 1.08 28.57 11.37
CA SER A 1041 0.46 28.50 12.69
C SER A 1041 0.96 27.30 13.50
N GLY A 1042 1.02 27.46 14.82
CA GLY A 1042 1.44 26.38 15.72
C GLY A 1042 1.70 26.89 17.14
N VAL A 1043 2.51 26.13 17.89
CA VAL A 1043 2.83 26.42 19.30
C VAL A 1043 4.20 27.10 19.40
N VAL A 1044 4.32 28.10 20.27
CA VAL A 1044 5.60 28.73 20.62
C VAL A 1044 6.38 27.77 21.55
N PRO A 1045 7.58 27.28 21.18
CA PRO A 1045 8.36 26.40 22.04
C PRO A 1045 8.77 27.06 23.37
N GLY A 1046 8.84 26.25 24.43
CA GLY A 1046 9.33 26.69 25.75
C GLY A 1046 10.72 27.31 25.67
N GLY A 1047 10.87 28.54 26.16
CA GLY A 1047 12.12 29.30 26.13
C GLY A 1047 12.33 30.24 24.94
N THR A 1048 11.41 30.26 23.96
CA THR A 1048 11.50 31.13 22.77
C THR A 1048 11.70 32.58 23.16
N SER A 1049 12.89 33.12 22.92
CA SER A 1049 13.20 34.55 23.13
C SER A 1049 13.05 35.36 21.86
N TYR A 1050 13.25 34.74 20.70
CA TYR A 1050 13.17 35.38 19.39
C TYR A 1050 12.43 34.48 18.39
N ILE A 1051 11.60 35.09 17.56
CA ILE A 1051 10.92 34.46 16.42
C ILE A 1051 11.53 35.08 15.16
N TYR A 1052 12.20 34.28 14.34
CA TYR A 1052 12.66 34.70 13.02
C TYR A 1052 11.63 34.27 11.97
N VAL A 1053 11.07 35.24 11.25
CA VAL A 1053 10.16 35.04 10.12
C VAL A 1053 10.99 35.18 8.84
N GLY A 1054 11.22 34.09 8.13
CA GLY A 1054 11.80 34.07 6.79
C GLY A 1054 10.74 34.37 5.73
N LEU A 1055 11.16 34.82 4.56
CA LEU A 1055 10.33 34.80 3.36
C LEU A 1055 10.95 33.84 2.36
N TYR A 1056 10.37 32.65 2.19
CA TYR A 1056 10.87 31.66 1.22
C TYR A 1056 10.60 32.14 -0.21
N SER A 1057 9.36 32.58 -0.47
CA SER A 1057 8.93 33.10 -1.77
C SER A 1057 8.03 34.35 -1.66
N GLY A 1058 8.01 35.16 -2.71
CA GLY A 1058 7.29 36.45 -2.76
C GLY A 1058 8.19 37.68 -2.77
N ALA A 1059 7.60 38.88 -2.71
CA ALA A 1059 8.35 40.14 -2.64
C ALA A 1059 7.52 41.28 -2.03
N ASN A 1060 8.13 42.09 -1.15
CA ASN A 1060 7.50 43.17 -0.38
C ASN A 1060 6.30 42.71 0.45
N VAL A 1061 6.41 41.53 1.05
CA VAL A 1061 5.34 40.86 1.78
C VAL A 1061 5.25 41.47 3.19
N PRO A 1062 4.14 42.13 3.55
CA PRO A 1062 3.87 42.49 4.94
C PRO A 1062 3.48 41.22 5.72
N PHE A 1063 3.85 41.14 6.99
CA PHE A 1063 3.43 40.02 7.85
C PHE A 1063 2.97 40.51 9.22
N THR A 1064 2.15 39.70 9.90
CA THR A 1064 1.74 39.87 11.29
C THR A 1064 2.01 38.58 12.06
N VAL A 1065 2.87 38.65 13.07
CA VAL A 1065 3.01 37.63 14.13
C VAL A 1065 1.99 37.95 15.21
N ASP A 1066 1.14 36.99 15.56
CA ASP A 1066 0.08 37.12 16.57
C ASP A 1066 0.16 35.93 17.55
N VAL A 1067 0.68 36.18 18.75
CA VAL A 1067 0.88 35.19 19.82
C VAL A 1067 -0.22 35.34 20.85
N LYS A 1068 -0.98 34.27 21.09
CA LYS A 1068 -2.15 34.24 21.96
C LYS A 1068 -2.06 33.12 22.99
N SER A 1069 -2.66 33.35 24.15
CA SER A 1069 -2.89 32.28 25.12
C SER A 1069 -4.05 31.40 24.62
N PRO A 1070 -3.97 30.05 24.71
CA PRO A 1070 -5.08 29.14 24.41
C PRO A 1070 -6.21 29.21 25.45
N PHE A 1071 -6.12 30.14 26.40
CA PHE A 1071 -7.14 30.47 27.39
C PHE A 1071 -7.74 31.89 27.18
N ALA A 1072 -7.34 32.62 26.13
CA ALA A 1072 -7.83 33.96 25.83
C ALA A 1072 -8.79 33.96 24.61
N ASN A 1073 -10.08 34.22 24.88
CA ASN A 1073 -11.11 34.57 23.88
C ASN A 1073 -11.22 36.09 23.72
#